data_AF-A0AAE0RZ47-F1
#
_entry.id   AF-A0AAE0RZ47-F1
#
_cell.length_a   1.000
_cell.length_b   1.000
_cell.length_c   1.000
_cell.angle_alpha   90.00
_cell.angle_beta   90.00
_cell.angle_gamma   90.00
#
_symmetry.space_group_name_H-M   'P 1'
#
loop_
_entity.id
_entity.type
_entity.pdbx_description
1 polymer ?
#
loop_
_entity_poly.entity_id
_entity_poly.type
_entity_poly.pdbx_seq_one_letter_code
_entity_poly.pdbx_strand_id
1 'polypeptide(L)'
;MNNIQNKDLPTRLVLKVIDKDGFRLPDTPIFLDSSVLDPPDVASFNLKIIPPSYSNIPISVLDENFGDITALEGSQINIQLTTTKPFSSANLYFLSDSSYLKLNNENGTAVGTFKISKNDSYQFKLLDKNQLENKHGATYQIKVIPDLFPNLNVVRPSAAENELSESLKEPLQIEIEDDLGFSSFTLYYQINSSLYFQIDTSFKSIPLPLNGSTNEVTRSLIRTIFYEWNLASEQVVAGDEVKFYFEIADNDAIHGFKKFKSNYFKYKAPTLEELYKSVESKEKDIANQLNKQIYETEMMSKEIERIQNELKQKSKIDWQDKKAIENLIEKQKSIQSKLEETVGSIDETIKRMESRNLLSKETLEKYMEVQELLKNSQIPELQDEMKKLQEKLTSVKENEVREALKSMEFNEDRFKKRLERIKELLLRTQLEKKYDELSKRLSELSAQQNKLTQKINSDNEPKLDPERRKADLINEQAAIQKQLEAFEKAFSNIKEKLSDFQKSDKLPNEEIKQFEEKYSKENPSDDINQVKQSIEKNNLQTASQKSQSASKKLSSLSDALNEIKSSFKKMQKSEIIDALRQAVQNALSISKAQEEIRDNLALEMKDNKLNKSEAQDFAVEQADISELLESLTKDMQKASKRMPTLPSQVNSSLSQAKKEMQGAIDQLDKMNPSESLQKMGNAMSRTNEFADLANDVLEALLSQNGEGGGGEFDLDDISENQKNLNNKTASELDNFLNNTSDMNQRLQGKQGDRMKQLAAQQRMIQQQLQQYKQSQLSKGNQNTVEQMEKIAEDMETTAQGIERDKGEREIVKRQKEILSRLLNASRSLKKQEQDERRESEAPKQTQLLSSPKEMMIQQRSKLQQIMSRIKEYGYSESYEKLIRSYYRILEQKSKETLR
;
A
#
# COMPACT_ATOMS: atom_id res chain seq x y z
N MET A 1 0.77 -47.84 77.07
CA MET A 1 0.10 -47.72 78.38
C MET A 1 -1.36 -47.41 78.10
N ASN A 2 -2.38 -48.05 78.64
CA ASN A 2 -2.50 -49.14 79.59
C ASN A 2 -3.87 -49.80 79.38
N ASN A 3 -3.93 -51.08 79.71
CA ASN A 3 -5.09 -51.91 80.01
C ASN A 3 -6.35 -51.15 80.46
N ILE A 4 -7.53 -51.67 80.09
CA ILE A 4 -8.38 -52.49 80.99
C ILE A 4 -9.48 -53.16 80.15
N GLN A 5 -9.51 -54.49 80.22
CA GLN A 5 -10.66 -55.32 79.90
C GLN A 5 -11.83 -54.90 80.78
N ASN A 6 -13.03 -54.71 80.23
CA ASN A 6 -14.23 -54.87 81.05
C ASN A 6 -15.25 -55.75 80.34
N LYS A 7 -15.47 -56.89 81.00
CA LYS A 7 -16.42 -57.95 80.69
C LYS A 7 -17.85 -57.41 80.73
N ASP A 8 -18.67 -58.02 79.89
CA ASP A 8 -20.13 -57.99 79.94
C ASP A 8 -20.65 -58.13 81.37
N LEU A 9 -21.49 -57.18 81.77
CA LEU A 9 -22.42 -57.32 82.88
C LEU A 9 -23.83 -57.06 82.33
N PRO A 10 -24.73 -58.05 82.32
CA PRO A 10 -26.13 -57.80 81.97
C PRO A 10 -26.82 -57.08 83.14
N THR A 11 -27.32 -55.88 82.86
CA THR A 11 -28.21 -55.13 83.76
C THR A 11 -29.54 -55.87 83.89
N ARG A 12 -29.79 -56.49 85.06
CA ARG A 12 -31.06 -57.18 85.35
C ARG A 12 -32.09 -56.20 85.92
N LEU A 13 -33.19 -56.00 85.20
CA LEU A 13 -34.40 -55.33 85.72
C LEU A 13 -35.29 -56.35 86.42
N VAL A 14 -35.72 -56.06 87.66
CA VAL A 14 -36.71 -56.84 88.40
C VAL A 14 -38.00 -56.01 88.47
N LEU A 15 -39.07 -56.46 87.81
CA LEU A 15 -40.40 -55.88 87.93
C LEU A 15 -41.12 -56.52 89.13
N LYS A 16 -41.57 -55.69 90.08
CA LYS A 16 -42.41 -56.12 91.20
C LYS A 16 -43.86 -55.75 90.88
N VAL A 17 -44.70 -56.75 90.58
CA VAL A 17 -46.14 -56.56 90.40
C VAL A 17 -46.79 -56.54 91.79
N ILE A 18 -47.56 -55.49 92.10
CA ILE A 18 -48.39 -55.40 93.32
C ILE A 18 -49.85 -55.40 92.86
N ASP A 19 -50.60 -56.41 93.27
CA ASP A 19 -52.07 -56.44 93.20
C ASP A 19 -52.66 -56.06 94.58
N LYS A 20 -53.87 -55.48 94.59
CA LYS A 20 -54.50 -54.83 95.74
C LYS A 20 -55.17 -55.76 96.75
N ASP A 21 -55.29 -57.06 96.47
CA ASP A 21 -56.03 -57.99 97.33
C ASP A 21 -55.18 -59.20 97.77
N GLY A 22 -54.29 -58.97 98.75
CA GLY A 22 -54.01 -59.93 99.82
C GLY A 22 -53.51 -61.37 99.53
N PHE A 23 -53.10 -61.74 98.32
CA PHE A 23 -52.55 -63.08 98.03
C PHE A 23 -51.10 -63.04 97.52
N ARG A 24 -50.20 -63.82 98.14
CA ARG A 24 -48.82 -64.04 97.68
C ARG A 24 -48.79 -65.11 96.56
N LEU A 25 -48.32 -64.75 95.38
CA LEU A 25 -47.92 -65.69 94.31
C LEU A 25 -46.41 -66.04 94.44
N PRO A 26 -45.95 -67.19 93.90
CA PRO A 26 -44.55 -67.62 94.00
C PRO A 26 -43.62 -66.75 93.14
N ASP A 27 -42.44 -66.43 93.68
CA ASP A 27 -41.36 -65.73 92.97
C ASP A 27 -40.80 -66.58 91.82
N THR A 28 -41.41 -66.52 90.64
CA THR A 28 -40.75 -66.93 89.38
C THR A 28 -40.25 -65.70 88.65
N PRO A 29 -38.93 -65.48 88.52
CA PRO A 29 -38.41 -64.41 87.69
C PRO A 29 -38.70 -64.72 86.21
N ILE A 30 -39.35 -63.78 85.51
CA ILE A 30 -39.45 -63.78 84.06
C ILE A 30 -38.15 -63.18 83.51
N PHE A 31 -37.40 -63.96 82.73
CA PHE A 31 -36.22 -63.46 82.02
C PHE A 31 -36.66 -62.87 80.67
N LEU A 32 -36.48 -61.57 80.49
CA LEU A 32 -36.54 -60.91 79.19
C LEU A 32 -35.12 -60.82 78.64
N ASP A 33 -34.81 -61.58 77.60
CA ASP A 33 -33.62 -61.35 76.78
C ASP A 33 -33.83 -60.05 75.99
N SER A 34 -33.26 -58.95 76.47
CA SER A 34 -33.22 -57.71 75.70
C SER A 34 -32.05 -57.78 74.71
N SER A 35 -32.31 -58.13 73.46
CA SER A 35 -31.33 -57.91 72.39
C SER A 35 -31.35 -56.43 72.02
N VAL A 36 -30.28 -55.69 72.33
CA VAL A 36 -30.09 -54.34 71.80
C VAL A 36 -29.83 -54.47 70.30
N LEU A 37 -30.78 -54.03 69.48
CA LEU A 37 -30.64 -54.03 68.03
C LEU A 37 -29.99 -52.72 67.59
N ASP A 38 -28.74 -52.77 67.13
CA ASP A 38 -28.12 -51.57 66.54
C ASP A 38 -28.78 -51.23 65.19
N PRO A 39 -29.08 -49.95 64.92
CA PRO A 39 -29.62 -49.53 63.63
C PRO A 39 -28.64 -49.82 62.48
N PRO A 40 -29.12 -49.94 61.23
CA PRO A 40 -28.24 -50.01 60.07
C PRO A 40 -27.44 -48.70 59.95
N ASP A 41 -26.19 -48.77 59.52
CA ASP A 41 -25.37 -47.59 59.26
C ASP A 41 -24.55 -47.76 57.96
N VAL A 42 -23.98 -46.65 57.48
CA VAL A 42 -23.11 -46.62 56.31
C VAL A 42 -21.77 -47.26 56.67
N ALA A 43 -21.43 -48.39 56.06
CA ALA A 43 -20.14 -49.05 56.25
C ALA A 43 -19.07 -48.42 55.36
N SER A 44 -19.38 -48.29 54.06
CA SER A 44 -18.59 -47.46 53.17
C SER A 44 -19.36 -46.98 51.95
N PHE A 45 -18.90 -45.92 51.29
CA PHE A 45 -19.45 -45.50 50.01
C PHE A 45 -18.41 -44.91 49.09
N ASN A 46 -18.66 -45.05 47.79
CA ASN A 46 -17.87 -44.46 46.71
C ASN A 46 -18.75 -43.59 45.83
N LEU A 47 -18.22 -42.43 45.46
CA LEU A 47 -18.86 -41.49 44.56
C LEU A 47 -18.03 -41.33 43.31
N LYS A 48 -18.65 -41.61 42.16
CA LYS A 48 -18.06 -41.40 40.84
C LYS A 48 -18.74 -40.19 40.18
N ILE A 49 -17.95 -39.15 39.94
CA ILE A 49 -18.38 -37.92 39.27
C ILE A 49 -18.12 -38.07 37.78
N ILE A 50 -19.19 -37.97 36.99
CA ILE A 50 -19.15 -37.98 35.53
C ILE A 50 -19.54 -36.58 35.05
N PRO A 51 -18.57 -35.72 34.69
CA PRO A 51 -18.84 -34.40 34.15
C PRO A 51 -19.62 -34.46 32.83
N PRO A 52 -20.32 -33.38 32.43
CA PRO A 52 -20.92 -33.27 31.11
C PRO A 52 -19.91 -33.53 29.99
N SER A 53 -20.33 -34.25 28.94
CA SER A 53 -19.45 -34.69 27.85
C SER A 53 -18.76 -33.54 27.11
N TYR A 54 -19.38 -32.35 27.07
CA TYR A 54 -18.81 -31.17 26.40
C TYR A 54 -17.61 -30.56 27.15
N SER A 55 -17.50 -30.79 28.47
CA SER A 55 -16.47 -30.17 29.32
C SER A 55 -15.06 -30.76 29.12
N ASN A 56 -14.95 -31.95 28.51
CA ASN A 56 -13.70 -32.73 28.41
C ASN A 56 -12.97 -32.96 29.75
N ILE A 57 -13.64 -32.75 30.89
CA ILE A 57 -13.10 -33.02 32.22
C ILE A 57 -13.11 -34.54 32.45
N PRO A 58 -11.99 -35.16 32.87
CA PRO A 58 -11.94 -36.59 33.11
C PRO A 58 -12.87 -36.98 34.26
N ILE A 59 -13.46 -38.17 34.14
CA ILE A 59 -14.26 -38.79 35.20
C ILE A 59 -13.38 -38.94 36.45
N SER A 60 -13.89 -38.50 37.59
CA SER A 60 -13.21 -38.62 38.88
C SER A 60 -13.97 -39.55 39.82
N VAL A 61 -13.21 -40.29 40.63
CA VAL A 61 -13.75 -41.10 41.73
C VAL A 61 -13.22 -40.49 43.01
N LEU A 62 -14.12 -40.14 43.93
CA LEU A 62 -13.74 -39.61 45.24
C LEU A 62 -13.19 -40.74 46.12
N ASP A 63 -12.32 -40.39 47.06
CA ASP A 63 -11.83 -41.35 48.06
C ASP A 63 -12.99 -41.96 48.85
N GLU A 64 -12.81 -43.20 49.30
CA GLU A 64 -13.84 -43.93 50.05
C GLU A 64 -14.29 -43.13 51.27
N ASN A 65 -15.61 -43.00 51.44
CA ASN A 65 -16.28 -42.20 52.48
C ASN A 65 -16.13 -40.68 52.38
N PHE A 66 -15.55 -40.15 51.30
CA PHE A 66 -15.53 -38.71 51.06
C PHE A 66 -16.83 -38.26 50.36
N GLY A 67 -17.73 -37.62 51.11
CA GLY A 67 -19.08 -37.29 50.60
C GLY A 67 -19.27 -35.86 50.10
N ASP A 68 -18.33 -34.95 50.34
CA ASP A 68 -18.44 -33.58 49.83
C ASP A 68 -18.15 -33.55 48.32
N ILE A 69 -19.12 -33.10 47.53
CA ILE A 69 -19.05 -33.08 46.07
C ILE A 69 -18.82 -31.65 45.61
N THR A 70 -17.77 -31.43 44.82
CA THR A 70 -17.56 -30.20 44.05
C THR A 70 -17.43 -30.56 42.58
N ALA A 71 -18.41 -30.18 41.77
CA ALA A 71 -18.48 -30.57 40.36
C ALA A 71 -19.16 -29.51 39.48
N LEU A 72 -18.92 -29.58 38.17
CA LEU A 72 -19.59 -28.72 37.18
C LEU A 72 -21.11 -28.99 37.21
N GLU A 73 -21.90 -27.94 37.03
CA GLU A 73 -23.34 -28.06 36.84
C GLU A 73 -23.67 -29.10 35.75
N GLY A 74 -24.69 -29.94 35.98
CA GLY A 74 -25.06 -31.03 35.07
C GLY A 74 -24.25 -32.32 35.22
N SER A 75 -23.20 -32.35 36.06
CA SER A 75 -22.45 -33.56 36.36
C SER A 75 -23.34 -34.65 36.95
N GLN A 76 -23.15 -35.88 36.48
CA GLN A 76 -23.85 -37.06 36.98
C GLN A 76 -23.03 -37.74 38.07
N ILE A 77 -23.65 -37.99 39.22
CA ILE A 77 -23.03 -38.64 40.36
C ILE A 77 -23.57 -40.06 40.45
N ASN A 78 -22.68 -41.03 40.32
CA ASN A 78 -22.99 -42.43 40.58
C ASN A 78 -22.55 -42.79 41.99
N ILE A 79 -23.47 -43.34 42.77
CA ILE A 79 -23.28 -43.70 44.17
C ILE A 79 -23.25 -45.21 44.29
N GLN A 80 -22.28 -45.73 45.01
CA GLN A 80 -22.27 -47.11 45.47
C GLN A 80 -22.05 -47.11 46.98
N LEU A 81 -23.07 -47.57 47.72
CA LEU A 81 -23.14 -47.52 49.17
C LEU A 81 -23.25 -48.94 49.74
N THR A 82 -22.37 -49.26 50.69
CA THR A 82 -22.37 -50.51 51.46
C THR A 82 -22.81 -50.21 52.88
N THR A 83 -23.69 -51.03 53.43
CA THR A 83 -24.25 -50.85 54.78
C THR A 83 -23.71 -51.90 55.74
N THR A 84 -23.69 -51.60 57.04
CA THR A 84 -23.22 -52.53 58.09
C THR A 84 -24.16 -53.73 58.27
N LYS A 85 -25.43 -53.60 57.88
CA LYS A 85 -26.48 -54.63 57.93
C LYS A 85 -27.37 -54.59 56.69
N PRO A 86 -28.07 -55.68 56.32
CA PRO A 86 -29.04 -55.67 55.23
C PRO A 86 -30.15 -54.62 55.46
N PHE A 87 -30.38 -53.76 54.47
CA PHE A 87 -31.39 -52.72 54.51
C PHE A 87 -32.68 -53.15 53.77
N SER A 88 -33.84 -52.65 54.23
CA SER A 88 -35.13 -52.73 53.52
C SER A 88 -35.33 -51.55 52.58
N SER A 89 -34.80 -50.36 52.93
CA SER A 89 -34.73 -49.21 52.04
C SER A 89 -33.46 -48.39 52.28
N ALA A 90 -32.94 -47.79 51.20
CA ALA A 90 -31.83 -46.85 51.24
C ALA A 90 -32.20 -45.66 50.37
N ASN A 91 -32.20 -44.47 50.97
CA ASN A 91 -32.56 -43.22 50.30
C ASN A 91 -31.45 -42.20 50.50
N LEU A 92 -31.20 -41.40 49.48
CA LEU A 92 -30.42 -40.17 49.60
C LEU A 92 -31.41 -39.03 49.81
N TYR A 93 -31.31 -38.33 50.94
CA TYR A 93 -32.21 -37.25 51.33
C TYR A 93 -31.53 -35.90 51.10
N PHE A 94 -32.15 -35.03 50.30
CA PHE A 94 -31.67 -33.68 50.02
C PHE A 94 -32.26 -32.69 51.03
N LEU A 95 -31.42 -31.84 51.61
CA LEU A 95 -31.80 -30.93 52.68
C LEU A 95 -32.43 -29.63 52.16
N SER A 96 -32.09 -29.18 50.94
CA SER A 96 -32.60 -27.91 50.41
C SER A 96 -34.11 -27.91 50.15
N ASP A 97 -34.66 -29.03 49.67
CA ASP A 97 -36.07 -29.15 49.27
C ASP A 97 -36.78 -30.36 49.89
N SER A 98 -36.13 -31.05 50.84
CA SER A 98 -36.66 -32.24 51.52
C SER A 98 -37.03 -33.39 50.57
N SER A 99 -36.52 -33.38 49.34
CA SER A 99 -36.71 -34.47 48.38
C SER A 99 -35.80 -35.66 48.72
N TYR A 100 -36.10 -36.82 48.14
CA TYR A 100 -35.25 -37.99 48.29
C TYR A 100 -35.14 -38.79 47.00
N LEU A 101 -33.97 -39.38 46.79
CA LEU A 101 -33.68 -40.36 45.74
C LEU A 101 -33.65 -41.75 46.36
N LYS A 102 -34.51 -42.65 45.90
CA LYS A 102 -34.44 -44.06 46.28
C LYS A 102 -33.24 -44.74 45.60
N LEU A 103 -32.40 -45.39 46.40
CA LEU A 103 -31.29 -46.21 45.91
C LEU A 103 -31.77 -47.65 45.67
N ASN A 104 -31.35 -48.23 44.55
CA ASN A 104 -31.67 -49.61 44.20
C ASN A 104 -30.71 -50.57 44.91
N ASN A 105 -31.20 -51.73 45.33
CA ASN A 105 -30.35 -52.75 45.92
C ASN A 105 -29.81 -53.67 44.83
N GLU A 106 -28.51 -53.62 44.60
CA GLU A 106 -27.77 -54.51 43.70
C GLU A 106 -26.83 -55.37 44.54
N ASN A 107 -27.17 -56.66 44.72
CA ASN A 107 -26.36 -57.65 45.45
C ASN A 107 -25.93 -57.23 46.86
N GLY A 108 -26.79 -56.52 47.60
CA GLY A 108 -26.49 -56.05 48.96
C GLY A 108 -25.81 -54.68 49.02
N THR A 109 -25.58 -54.02 47.88
CA THR A 109 -25.11 -52.64 47.80
C THR A 109 -26.23 -51.71 47.30
N ALA A 110 -26.35 -50.54 47.91
CA ALA A 110 -27.29 -49.51 47.47
C ALA A 110 -26.63 -48.66 46.36
N VAL A 111 -27.23 -48.66 45.18
CA VAL A 111 -26.72 -47.95 44.00
C VAL A 111 -27.74 -46.91 43.57
N GLY A 112 -27.26 -45.73 43.19
CA GLY A 112 -28.12 -44.68 42.66
C GLY A 112 -27.37 -43.68 41.82
N THR A 113 -28.14 -42.85 41.14
CA THR A 113 -27.62 -41.83 40.24
C THR A 113 -28.46 -40.58 40.34
N PHE A 114 -27.80 -39.42 40.45
CA PHE A 114 -28.46 -38.13 40.33
C PHE A 114 -27.60 -37.14 39.55
N LYS A 115 -28.22 -36.05 39.09
CA LYS A 115 -27.53 -34.93 38.44
C LYS A 115 -27.47 -33.74 39.36
N ILE A 116 -26.35 -33.04 39.34
CA ILE A 116 -26.16 -31.80 40.10
C ILE A 116 -26.73 -30.63 39.31
N SER A 117 -27.57 -29.80 39.95
CA SER A 117 -28.14 -28.59 39.36
C SER A 117 -28.08 -27.35 40.27
N LYS A 118 -27.87 -27.53 41.58
CA LYS A 118 -27.79 -26.43 42.54
C LYS A 118 -26.94 -26.84 43.74
N ASN A 119 -26.47 -25.85 44.50
CA ASN A 119 -25.84 -26.10 45.78
C ASN A 119 -26.85 -26.75 46.72
N ASP A 120 -26.45 -27.82 47.41
CA ASP A 120 -27.32 -28.55 48.33
C ASP A 120 -26.49 -29.24 49.42
N SER A 121 -27.16 -29.93 50.33
CA SER A 121 -26.55 -30.86 51.27
C SER A 121 -27.42 -32.12 51.34
N TYR A 122 -26.79 -33.28 51.50
CA TYR A 122 -27.50 -34.55 51.51
C TYR A 122 -27.07 -35.46 52.65
N GLN A 123 -27.96 -36.39 52.99
CA GLN A 123 -27.74 -37.43 53.99
C GLN A 123 -28.22 -38.78 53.45
N PHE A 124 -27.52 -39.86 53.82
CA PHE A 124 -28.01 -41.22 53.59
C PHE A 124 -28.97 -41.63 54.70
N LYS A 125 -30.19 -42.01 54.32
CA LYS A 125 -31.23 -42.54 55.22
C LYS A 125 -31.46 -44.02 54.92
N LEU A 126 -31.25 -44.86 55.92
CA LEU A 126 -31.31 -46.31 55.83
C LEU A 126 -32.40 -46.84 56.76
N LEU A 127 -33.21 -47.78 56.29
CA LEU A 127 -34.11 -48.58 57.13
C LEU A 127 -33.72 -50.05 57.03
N ASP A 128 -33.68 -50.75 58.15
CA ASP A 128 -33.50 -52.21 58.16
C ASP A 128 -34.84 -52.96 58.05
N LYS A 129 -34.80 -54.29 58.14
CA LYS A 129 -36.00 -55.14 58.10
C LYS A 129 -36.92 -54.95 59.34
N ASN A 130 -36.38 -54.41 60.44
CA ASN A 130 -37.08 -54.14 61.69
C ASN A 130 -37.57 -52.69 61.78
N GLN A 131 -37.50 -51.92 60.68
CA GLN A 131 -37.88 -50.50 60.60
C GLN A 131 -37.04 -49.58 61.50
N LEU A 132 -35.80 -49.97 61.83
CA LEU A 132 -34.86 -49.12 62.54
C LEU A 132 -34.13 -48.21 61.54
N GLU A 133 -34.17 -46.90 61.81
CA GLU A 133 -33.49 -45.85 61.01
C GLU A 133 -32.12 -45.50 61.60
N ASN A 134 -31.17 -45.13 60.74
CA ASN A 134 -29.88 -44.60 61.15
C ASN A 134 -30.04 -43.20 61.79
N LYS A 135 -29.76 -43.07 63.10
CA LYS A 135 -30.06 -41.86 63.87
C LYS A 135 -29.01 -40.73 63.77
N HIS A 136 -27.81 -41.01 63.25
CA HIS A 136 -26.69 -40.07 63.22
C HIS A 136 -25.99 -40.03 61.84
N GLY A 137 -26.76 -39.85 60.76
CA GLY A 137 -26.20 -39.74 59.42
C GLY A 137 -25.33 -38.50 59.23
N ALA A 138 -24.13 -38.67 58.66
CA ALA A 138 -23.27 -37.56 58.27
C ALA A 138 -23.94 -36.71 57.17
N THR A 139 -23.82 -35.39 57.28
CA THR A 139 -24.26 -34.44 56.25
C THR A 139 -23.09 -34.11 55.33
N TYR A 140 -23.33 -34.21 54.03
CA TYR A 140 -22.35 -33.88 53.01
C TYR A 140 -22.81 -32.70 52.16
N GLN A 141 -21.88 -31.89 51.67
CA GLN A 141 -22.17 -30.70 50.87
C GLN A 141 -22.02 -30.97 49.38
N ILE A 142 -22.91 -30.38 48.58
CA ILE A 142 -22.81 -30.29 47.12
C ILE A 142 -22.53 -28.83 46.77
N LYS A 143 -21.36 -28.58 46.19
CA LYS A 143 -20.95 -27.28 45.65
C LYS A 143 -20.88 -27.35 44.12
N VAL A 144 -21.68 -26.52 43.47
CA VAL A 144 -21.77 -26.43 42.02
C VAL A 144 -20.78 -25.39 41.51
N ILE A 145 -20.02 -25.78 40.49
CA ILE A 145 -19.22 -24.86 39.69
C ILE A 145 -20.07 -24.49 38.47
N PRO A 146 -20.48 -23.22 38.30
CA PRO A 146 -21.19 -22.79 37.11
C PRO A 146 -20.24 -22.70 35.91
N ASP A 147 -20.80 -22.92 34.74
CA ASP A 147 -20.17 -22.76 33.43
C ASP A 147 -20.27 -21.29 33.00
N LEU A 148 -19.14 -20.61 32.75
CA LEU A 148 -19.10 -19.17 32.49
C LEU A 148 -19.49 -18.83 31.05
N PHE A 149 -19.65 -17.52 30.76
CA PHE A 149 -19.85 -17.06 29.40
C PHE A 149 -18.50 -16.89 28.70
N PRO A 150 -18.42 -17.17 27.39
CA PRO A 150 -17.21 -16.91 26.63
C PRO A 150 -16.98 -15.40 26.53
N ASN A 151 -15.74 -15.01 26.32
CA ASN A 151 -15.33 -13.62 26.14
C ASN A 151 -14.55 -13.45 24.83
N LEU A 152 -14.62 -12.24 24.23
CA LEU A 152 -13.79 -11.89 23.08
C LEU A 152 -13.29 -10.43 23.17
N ASN A 153 -12.06 -10.22 22.72
CA ASN A 153 -11.40 -8.93 22.60
C ASN A 153 -10.91 -8.71 21.16
N VAL A 154 -11.30 -7.61 20.53
CA VAL A 154 -10.88 -7.28 19.15
C VAL A 154 -9.63 -6.42 19.22
N VAL A 155 -8.50 -6.98 18.78
CA VAL A 155 -7.19 -6.28 18.73
C VAL A 155 -7.07 -5.46 17.45
N ARG A 156 -7.56 -6.00 16.33
CA ARG A 156 -7.70 -5.30 15.04
C ARG A 156 -9.02 -5.65 14.35
N PRO A 157 -9.74 -4.67 13.79
CA PRO A 157 -9.39 -3.24 13.75
C PRO A 157 -9.55 -2.54 15.10
N SER A 158 -8.84 -1.42 15.27
CA SER A 158 -9.06 -0.54 16.42
C SER A 158 -10.34 0.27 16.23
N ALA A 159 -11.00 0.69 17.31
CA ALA A 159 -12.21 1.54 17.22
C ALA A 159 -11.97 2.91 16.55
N ALA A 160 -10.72 3.29 16.28
CA ALA A 160 -10.33 4.50 15.57
C ALA A 160 -10.12 4.29 14.05
N GLU A 161 -9.96 3.04 13.59
CA GLU A 161 -9.78 2.70 12.18
C GLU A 161 -11.14 2.63 11.49
N ASN A 162 -11.50 3.69 10.76
CA ASN A 162 -12.78 3.81 10.07
C ASN A 162 -12.65 3.81 8.54
N GLU A 163 -11.44 3.81 7.99
CA GLU A 163 -11.22 3.78 6.54
C GLU A 163 -10.82 2.39 6.09
N LEU A 164 -11.46 1.94 5.01
CA LEU A 164 -11.25 0.61 4.43
C LEU A 164 -9.98 0.60 3.57
N SER A 165 -9.19 -0.47 3.66
CA SER A 165 -7.91 -0.62 2.96
C SER A 165 -8.08 -0.81 1.45
N GLU A 166 -7.02 -0.49 0.71
CA GLU A 166 -7.00 -0.39 -0.76
C GLU A 166 -7.19 -1.75 -1.46
N SER A 167 -6.80 -2.84 -0.82
CA SER A 167 -6.99 -4.19 -1.35
C SER A 167 -8.38 -4.76 -1.08
N LEU A 168 -9.21 -4.02 -0.34
CA LEU A 168 -10.45 -4.51 0.28
C LEU A 168 -10.19 -5.76 1.15
N LYS A 169 -8.96 -5.97 1.63
CA LYS A 169 -8.60 -7.10 2.49
C LYS A 169 -8.23 -6.58 3.87
N GLU A 170 -9.14 -6.74 4.82
CA GLU A 170 -8.95 -6.27 6.18
C GLU A 170 -8.37 -7.38 7.07
N PRO A 171 -7.17 -7.20 7.65
CA PRO A 171 -6.64 -8.14 8.62
C PRO A 171 -7.37 -7.98 9.95
N LEU A 172 -8.07 -9.03 10.36
CA LEU A 172 -8.76 -9.12 11.64
C LEU A 172 -7.88 -9.89 12.64
N GLN A 173 -7.78 -9.36 13.85
CA GLN A 173 -7.08 -10.01 14.96
C GLN A 173 -7.99 -9.99 16.20
N ILE A 174 -8.44 -11.16 16.63
CA ILE A 174 -9.38 -11.31 17.75
C ILE A 174 -8.82 -12.30 18.76
N GLU A 175 -8.86 -11.95 20.03
CA GLU A 175 -8.57 -12.82 21.15
C GLU A 175 -9.88 -13.35 21.72
N ILE A 176 -10.02 -14.67 21.82
CA ILE A 176 -11.18 -15.34 22.42
C ILE A 176 -10.73 -16.09 23.68
N GLU A 177 -11.59 -16.10 24.70
CA GLU A 177 -11.32 -16.72 25.99
C GLU A 177 -12.57 -17.45 26.49
N ASP A 178 -12.39 -18.67 26.97
CA ASP A 178 -13.44 -19.48 27.61
C ASP A 178 -12.84 -20.51 28.57
N ASP A 179 -13.61 -21.00 29.55
CA ASP A 179 -13.15 -21.98 30.54
C ASP A 179 -13.32 -23.44 30.10
N LEU A 180 -14.22 -23.75 29.16
CA LEU A 180 -14.54 -25.13 28.75
C LEU A 180 -14.40 -25.40 27.24
N GLY A 181 -14.73 -24.44 26.37
CA GLY A 181 -14.54 -24.53 24.93
C GLY A 181 -15.51 -23.71 24.09
N PHE A 182 -15.26 -23.70 22.78
CA PHE A 182 -16.03 -22.92 21.81
C PHE A 182 -16.81 -23.83 20.86
N SER A 183 -18.02 -23.42 20.46
CA SER A 183 -18.81 -24.11 19.42
C SER A 183 -18.78 -23.39 18.07
N SER A 184 -18.85 -22.06 18.06
CA SER A 184 -18.89 -21.27 16.82
C SER A 184 -18.34 -19.86 17.01
N PHE A 185 -17.68 -19.34 15.98
CA PHE A 185 -17.22 -17.96 15.90
C PHE A 185 -17.65 -17.37 14.56
N THR A 186 -18.37 -16.24 14.60
CA THR A 186 -19.02 -15.68 13.40
C THR A 186 -18.79 -14.18 13.31
N LEU A 187 -18.36 -13.72 12.15
CA LEU A 187 -18.38 -12.31 11.76
C LEU A 187 -19.74 -11.97 11.16
N TYR A 188 -20.42 -10.98 11.74
CA TYR A 188 -21.64 -10.42 11.18
C TYR A 188 -21.35 -9.05 10.59
N TYR A 189 -21.74 -8.81 9.35
CA TYR A 189 -21.52 -7.54 8.67
C TYR A 189 -22.74 -7.09 7.88
N GLN A 190 -22.81 -5.80 7.66
CA GLN A 190 -23.86 -5.09 6.99
C GLN A 190 -23.19 -4.03 6.13
N ILE A 191 -23.52 -4.00 4.83
CA ILE A 191 -23.03 -2.98 3.91
C ILE A 191 -24.13 -1.94 3.78
N ASN A 192 -23.93 -0.82 4.44
CA ASN A 192 -24.75 0.37 4.29
C ASN A 192 -24.14 1.18 3.16
N SER A 193 -24.65 1.04 1.94
CA SER A 193 -24.17 1.88 0.86
C SER A 193 -24.35 3.35 1.21
N SER A 194 -23.24 4.06 1.45
CA SER A 194 -23.37 5.34 2.12
C SER A 194 -24.04 6.33 1.18
N LEU A 195 -25.04 6.98 1.77
CA LEU A 195 -25.83 8.10 1.31
C LEU A 195 -27.14 7.81 0.55
N TYR A 196 -27.35 6.65 -0.10
CA TYR A 196 -28.47 6.56 -1.07
C TYR A 196 -29.20 5.20 -1.19
N PHE A 197 -29.15 4.31 -0.20
CA PHE A 197 -30.01 3.12 -0.17
C PHE A 197 -30.75 3.05 1.17
N GLN A 198 -31.97 2.47 1.21
CA GLN A 198 -32.48 2.08 2.52
C GLN A 198 -31.52 1.07 3.14
N ILE A 199 -31.27 1.27 4.42
CA ILE A 199 -30.45 0.41 5.26
C ILE A 199 -30.95 -1.03 5.07
N ASP A 200 -30.19 -1.89 4.41
CA ASP A 200 -30.37 -3.34 4.53
C ASP A 200 -30.11 -3.66 5.99
N THR A 201 -31.16 -3.77 6.81
CA THR A 201 -31.01 -4.02 8.25
C THR A 201 -30.55 -5.44 8.56
N SER A 202 -30.44 -6.30 7.55
CA SER A 202 -30.04 -7.68 7.73
C SER A 202 -28.52 -7.82 7.70
N PHE A 203 -27.97 -8.37 8.79
CA PHE A 203 -26.56 -8.73 8.84
C PHE A 203 -26.34 -10.01 8.04
N LYS A 204 -25.40 -9.97 7.11
CA LYS A 204 -24.78 -11.16 6.52
C LYS A 204 -23.78 -11.76 7.52
N SER A 205 -23.47 -13.04 7.38
CA SER A 205 -22.58 -13.74 8.30
C SER A 205 -21.51 -14.56 7.59
N ILE A 206 -20.29 -14.53 8.16
CA ILE A 206 -19.14 -15.33 7.72
C ILE A 206 -18.65 -16.14 8.93
N PRO A 207 -18.65 -17.48 8.87
CA PRO A 207 -18.07 -18.29 9.92
C PRO A 207 -16.54 -18.12 9.92
N LEU A 208 -15.97 -17.81 11.08
CA LEU A 208 -14.54 -17.65 11.26
C LEU A 208 -13.94 -18.94 11.84
N PRO A 209 -12.73 -19.34 11.40
CA PRO A 209 -12.10 -20.55 11.91
C PRO A 209 -11.72 -20.37 13.39
N LEU A 210 -11.99 -21.40 14.20
CA LEU A 210 -11.57 -21.48 15.61
C LEU A 210 -10.11 -21.95 15.79
N ASN A 211 -9.38 -22.13 14.69
CA ASN A 211 -7.98 -22.57 14.67
C ASN A 211 -7.08 -21.35 14.86
N GLY A 212 -6.44 -21.22 16.03
CA GLY A 212 -5.53 -20.10 16.37
C GLY A 212 -4.27 -20.59 17.10
N SER A 213 -3.27 -19.72 17.27
CA SER A 213 -2.06 -20.04 18.02
C SER A 213 -2.41 -20.23 19.50
N THR A 214 -2.19 -21.44 20.04
CA THR A 214 -2.55 -21.81 21.41
C THR A 214 -1.43 -21.44 22.39
N ASN A 215 -1.73 -20.57 23.35
CA ASN A 215 -0.94 -20.43 24.57
C ASN A 215 -1.74 -21.08 25.71
N GLU A 216 -1.49 -22.36 25.98
CA GLU A 216 -2.14 -23.04 27.10
C GLU A 216 -1.57 -22.50 28.42
N VAL A 217 -2.29 -21.57 29.04
CA VAL A 217 -2.00 -21.10 30.39
C VAL A 217 -3.23 -21.38 31.25
N THR A 218 -3.25 -22.55 31.89
CA THR A 218 -4.08 -22.90 33.07
C THR A 218 -5.61 -22.67 32.92
N ARG A 219 -6.38 -23.73 32.63
CA ARG A 219 -7.87 -23.80 32.72
C ARG A 219 -8.69 -22.72 31.98
N SER A 220 -8.07 -21.76 31.29
CA SER A 220 -8.72 -20.81 30.39
C SER A 220 -8.14 -21.00 28.99
N LEU A 221 -9.00 -21.33 28.02
CA LEU A 221 -8.67 -21.53 26.62
C LEU A 221 -8.60 -20.17 25.93
N ILE A 222 -7.42 -19.54 25.98
CA ILE A 222 -7.16 -18.30 25.24
C ILE A 222 -6.64 -18.65 23.84
N ARG A 223 -7.29 -18.12 22.80
CA ARG A 223 -6.83 -18.24 21.40
C ARG A 223 -6.80 -16.89 20.72
N THR A 224 -5.76 -16.64 19.92
CA THR A 224 -5.72 -15.50 19.00
C THR A 224 -6.04 -15.97 17.59
N ILE A 225 -7.11 -15.42 17.01
CA ILE A 225 -7.58 -15.69 15.66
C ILE A 225 -7.09 -14.59 14.73
N PHE A 226 -6.46 -14.98 13.62
CA PHE A 226 -6.06 -14.11 12.52
C PHE A 226 -6.90 -14.47 11.30
N TYR A 227 -7.55 -13.48 10.69
CA TYR A 227 -8.38 -13.69 9.51
C TYR A 227 -8.23 -12.52 8.53
N GLU A 228 -7.98 -12.81 7.25
CA GLU A 228 -7.98 -11.79 6.19
C GLU A 228 -9.37 -11.72 5.57
N TRP A 229 -10.09 -10.63 5.84
CA TRP A 229 -11.44 -10.43 5.33
C TRP A 229 -11.43 -9.72 3.98
N ASN A 230 -11.72 -10.46 2.91
CA ASN A 230 -11.88 -9.91 1.57
C ASN A 230 -13.28 -9.33 1.36
N LEU A 231 -13.38 -8.02 1.27
CA LEU A 231 -14.59 -7.23 1.02
C LEU A 231 -14.85 -7.01 -0.48
N ALA A 232 -13.90 -7.30 -1.37
CA ALA A 232 -14.11 -7.22 -2.82
C ALA A 232 -15.13 -8.27 -3.28
N SER A 233 -15.12 -9.47 -2.69
CA SER A 233 -16.11 -10.51 -2.96
C SER A 233 -17.52 -10.13 -2.49
N GLU A 234 -17.62 -9.15 -1.59
CA GLU A 234 -18.88 -8.69 -1.01
C GLU A 234 -19.54 -7.54 -1.79
N GLN A 235 -18.99 -7.19 -2.96
CA GLN A 235 -19.46 -6.12 -3.85
C GLN A 235 -19.49 -4.73 -3.19
N VAL A 236 -18.64 -4.48 -2.20
CA VAL A 236 -18.47 -3.15 -1.60
C VAL A 236 -17.98 -2.19 -2.68
N VAL A 237 -18.69 -1.08 -2.86
CA VAL A 237 -18.33 -0.02 -3.80
C VAL A 237 -17.85 1.23 -3.10
N ALA A 238 -17.25 2.13 -3.87
CA ALA A 238 -16.75 3.42 -3.39
C ALA A 238 -17.87 4.22 -2.71
N GLY A 239 -17.64 4.66 -1.48
CA GLY A 239 -18.63 5.35 -0.66
C GLY A 239 -19.37 4.46 0.33
N ASP A 240 -19.34 3.13 0.25
CA ASP A 240 -20.07 2.26 1.16
C ASP A 240 -19.55 2.31 2.61
N GLU A 241 -20.45 2.22 3.59
CA GLU A 241 -20.13 2.01 5.01
C GLU A 241 -20.39 0.56 5.40
N VAL A 242 -19.36 -0.16 5.82
CA VAL A 242 -19.46 -1.54 6.31
C VAL A 242 -19.55 -1.51 7.83
N LYS A 243 -20.70 -1.85 8.40
CA LYS A 243 -20.90 -2.01 9.84
C LYS A 243 -20.83 -3.49 10.20
N PHE A 244 -20.03 -3.86 11.20
CA PHE A 244 -19.83 -5.27 11.54
C PHE A 244 -19.57 -5.50 13.04
N TYR A 245 -19.75 -6.73 13.49
CA TYR A 245 -19.45 -7.19 14.85
C TYR A 245 -19.14 -8.70 14.83
N PHE A 246 -18.59 -9.21 15.93
CA PHE A 246 -18.26 -10.62 16.10
C PHE A 246 -19.15 -11.25 17.16
N GLU A 247 -19.54 -12.50 16.95
CA GLU A 247 -20.24 -13.34 17.93
C GLU A 247 -19.44 -14.63 18.16
N ILE A 248 -19.17 -14.93 19.42
CA ILE A 248 -18.59 -16.22 19.86
C ILE A 248 -19.64 -16.96 20.69
N ALA A 249 -19.71 -18.29 20.53
CA ALA A 249 -20.55 -19.17 21.33
C ALA A 249 -19.71 -20.25 22.02
N ASP A 250 -20.02 -20.54 23.29
CA ASP A 250 -19.41 -21.62 24.06
C ASP A 250 -19.90 -23.01 23.61
N ASN A 251 -19.46 -24.07 24.28
CA ASN A 251 -19.90 -25.44 24.05
C ASN A 251 -20.93 -25.97 25.07
N ASP A 252 -21.60 -25.10 25.83
CA ASP A 252 -22.60 -25.48 26.83
C ASP A 252 -23.87 -26.05 26.17
N ALA A 253 -23.93 -27.37 26.10
CA ALA A 253 -25.07 -28.09 25.53
C ALA A 253 -26.26 -28.23 26.49
N ILE A 254 -26.08 -27.90 27.78
CA ILE A 254 -27.10 -28.10 28.82
C ILE A 254 -28.03 -26.90 28.91
N HIS A 255 -27.48 -25.68 28.90
CA HIS A 255 -28.25 -24.43 28.96
C HIS A 255 -28.53 -23.82 27.58
N GLY A 256 -27.97 -24.44 26.53
CA GLY A 256 -27.88 -23.87 25.20
C GLY A 256 -26.65 -22.97 25.09
N PHE A 257 -26.00 -22.99 23.93
CA PHE A 257 -24.73 -22.31 23.74
C PHE A 257 -24.82 -20.84 24.13
N LYS A 258 -24.08 -20.43 25.16
CA LYS A 258 -24.02 -19.06 25.61
C LYS A 258 -23.21 -18.25 24.63
N LYS A 259 -23.66 -17.02 24.38
CA LYS A 259 -23.11 -16.16 23.32
C LYS A 259 -22.59 -14.86 23.88
N PHE A 260 -21.47 -14.41 23.34
CA PHE A 260 -20.92 -13.08 23.58
C PHE A 260 -20.76 -12.33 22.26
N LYS A 261 -21.15 -11.05 22.25
CA LYS A 261 -21.07 -10.18 21.08
C LYS A 261 -20.11 -9.03 21.32
N SER A 262 -19.29 -8.72 20.32
CA SER A 262 -18.43 -7.53 20.35
C SER A 262 -19.23 -6.23 20.21
N ASN A 263 -18.57 -5.10 20.43
CA ASN A 263 -19.03 -3.81 19.95
C ASN A 263 -19.13 -3.79 18.41
N TYR A 264 -19.88 -2.83 17.87
CA TYR A 264 -19.92 -2.59 16.43
C TYR A 264 -18.72 -1.79 15.96
N PHE A 265 -18.16 -2.19 14.83
CA PHE A 265 -17.10 -1.50 14.10
C PHE A 265 -17.65 -0.98 12.77
N LYS A 266 -16.96 -0.01 12.19
CA LYS A 266 -17.35 0.62 10.93
C LYS A 266 -16.14 0.84 10.05
N TYR A 267 -16.26 0.50 8.77
CA TYR A 267 -15.36 0.96 7.73
C TYR A 267 -16.12 1.79 6.72
N LYS A 268 -15.48 2.79 6.13
CA LYS A 268 -16.00 3.58 5.01
C LYS A 268 -15.06 3.43 3.82
N ALA A 269 -15.59 2.95 2.70
CA ALA A 269 -14.90 2.97 1.42
C ALA A 269 -14.89 4.42 0.89
N PRO A 270 -13.73 4.99 0.54
CA PRO A 270 -13.67 6.34 -0.01
C PRO A 270 -14.28 6.41 -1.41
N THR A 271 -14.95 7.52 -1.73
CA THR A 271 -15.51 7.80 -3.06
C THR A 271 -14.43 8.20 -4.06
N LEU A 272 -14.62 7.95 -5.36
CA LEU A 272 -13.68 8.40 -6.41
C LEU A 272 -13.36 9.91 -6.32
N GLU A 273 -14.36 10.72 -5.95
CA GLU A 273 -14.18 12.16 -5.72
C GLU A 273 -13.26 12.47 -4.52
N GLU A 274 -13.44 11.78 -3.39
CA GLU A 274 -12.57 11.93 -2.21
C GLU A 274 -11.12 11.53 -2.55
N LEU A 275 -10.94 10.49 -3.37
CA LEU A 275 -9.62 10.06 -3.86
C LEU A 275 -8.94 11.15 -4.67
N TYR A 276 -9.59 11.65 -5.72
CA TYR A 276 -9.00 12.71 -6.56
C TYR A 276 -8.79 14.02 -5.79
N LYS A 277 -9.67 14.39 -4.85
CA LYS A 277 -9.47 15.56 -3.98
C LYS A 277 -8.23 15.41 -3.09
N SER A 278 -8.02 14.23 -2.52
CA SER A 278 -6.84 13.97 -1.69
C SER A 278 -5.53 14.11 -2.49
N VAL A 279 -5.53 13.62 -3.74
CA VAL A 279 -4.41 13.73 -4.68
C VAL A 279 -4.21 15.20 -5.10
N GLU A 280 -5.28 15.92 -5.45
CA GLU A 280 -5.21 17.32 -5.87
C GLU A 280 -4.68 18.23 -4.76
N SER A 281 -5.00 17.96 -3.49
CA SER A 281 -4.41 18.69 -2.37
C SER A 281 -2.90 18.49 -2.32
N LYS A 282 -2.42 17.25 -2.44
CA LYS A 282 -0.99 16.93 -2.43
C LYS A 282 -0.24 17.56 -3.61
N GLU A 283 -0.85 17.54 -4.79
CA GLU A 283 -0.31 18.20 -5.98
C GLU A 283 -0.18 19.71 -5.83
N LYS A 284 -1.16 20.35 -5.17
CA LYS A 284 -1.09 21.78 -4.87
C LYS A 284 0.07 22.08 -3.93
N ASP A 285 0.28 21.23 -2.93
CA ASP A 285 1.41 21.36 -2.00
C ASP A 285 2.75 21.20 -2.73
N ILE A 286 2.88 20.18 -3.59
CA ILE A 286 4.07 19.95 -4.45
C ILE A 286 4.33 21.17 -5.34
N ALA A 287 3.31 21.69 -6.02
CA ALA A 287 3.45 22.86 -6.88
C ALA A 287 3.87 24.11 -6.10
N ASN A 288 3.33 24.32 -4.90
CA ASN A 288 3.69 25.42 -4.02
C ASN A 288 5.14 25.31 -3.52
N GLN A 289 5.56 24.11 -3.10
CA GLN A 289 6.93 23.85 -2.68
C GLN A 289 7.91 24.12 -3.82
N LEU A 290 7.61 23.64 -5.03
CA LEU A 290 8.45 23.85 -6.22
C LEU A 290 8.53 25.33 -6.60
N ASN A 291 7.40 26.05 -6.59
CA ASN A 291 7.39 27.51 -6.81
C ASN A 291 8.26 28.26 -5.81
N LYS A 292 8.20 27.85 -4.53
CA LYS A 292 9.04 28.42 -3.48
C LYS A 292 10.52 28.17 -3.75
N GLN A 293 10.90 26.97 -4.19
CA GLN A 293 12.30 26.67 -4.54
C GLN A 293 12.78 27.48 -5.74
N ILE A 294 11.96 27.63 -6.79
CA ILE A 294 12.28 28.47 -7.95
C ILE A 294 12.52 29.92 -7.51
N TYR A 295 11.67 30.46 -6.63
CA TYR A 295 11.83 31.82 -6.09
C TYR A 295 13.07 31.94 -5.20
N GLU A 296 13.32 30.99 -4.31
CA GLU A 296 14.51 30.98 -3.44
C GLU A 296 15.81 30.96 -4.28
N THR A 297 15.81 30.19 -5.38
CA THR A 297 16.89 30.12 -6.37
C THR A 297 17.10 31.46 -7.07
N GLU A 298 16.04 32.12 -7.54
CA GLU A 298 16.15 33.45 -8.17
C GLU A 298 16.72 34.50 -7.21
N MET A 299 16.25 34.50 -5.96
CA MET A 299 16.79 35.40 -4.94
C MET A 299 18.26 35.11 -4.63
N MET A 300 18.69 33.85 -4.79
CA MET A 300 20.08 33.48 -4.65
C MET A 300 20.93 33.99 -5.81
N SER A 301 20.46 33.88 -7.06
CA SER A 301 21.13 34.47 -8.23
C SER A 301 21.37 35.97 -8.07
N LYS A 302 20.35 36.73 -7.62
CA LYS A 302 20.47 38.17 -7.35
C LYS A 302 21.50 38.49 -6.27
N GLU A 303 21.58 37.64 -5.25
CA GLU A 303 22.54 37.81 -4.16
C GLU A 303 23.97 37.49 -4.63
N ILE A 304 24.17 36.49 -5.48
CA ILE A 304 25.46 36.21 -6.13
C ILE A 304 25.91 37.42 -6.95
N GLU A 305 25.02 37.99 -7.76
CA GLU A 305 25.31 39.18 -8.58
C GLU A 305 25.70 40.39 -7.72
N ARG A 306 24.98 40.62 -6.61
CA ARG A 306 25.29 41.67 -5.63
C ARG A 306 26.71 41.50 -5.07
N ILE A 307 27.04 40.30 -4.58
CA ILE A 307 28.37 39.99 -4.03
C ILE A 307 29.44 40.17 -5.10
N GLN A 308 29.21 39.70 -6.33
CA GLN A 308 30.17 39.91 -7.43
C GLN A 308 30.44 41.39 -7.69
N ASN A 309 29.41 42.22 -7.72
CA ASN A 309 29.55 43.66 -7.99
C ASN A 309 30.28 44.39 -6.85
N GLU A 310 30.04 44.01 -5.60
CA GLU A 310 30.80 44.51 -4.44
C GLU A 310 32.27 44.09 -4.50
N LEU A 311 32.53 42.82 -4.81
CA LEU A 311 33.89 42.31 -4.95
C LEU A 311 34.63 42.97 -6.12
N LYS A 312 33.97 43.34 -7.23
CA LYS A 312 34.61 44.08 -8.34
C LYS A 312 35.20 45.42 -7.87
N GLN A 313 34.57 46.09 -6.91
CA GLN A 313 34.98 47.40 -6.39
C GLN A 313 36.01 47.30 -5.25
N LYS A 314 36.09 46.15 -4.58
CA LYS A 314 37.02 45.91 -3.48
C LYS A 314 38.34 45.29 -3.97
N SER A 315 39.44 45.64 -3.32
CA SER A 315 40.75 45.02 -3.54
C SER A 315 40.98 43.76 -2.70
N LYS A 316 40.24 43.58 -1.60
CA LYS A 316 40.31 42.41 -0.72
C LYS A 316 38.94 41.94 -0.27
N ILE A 317 38.79 40.63 -0.11
CA ILE A 317 37.58 40.00 0.46
C ILE A 317 37.64 40.15 1.98
N ASP A 318 36.65 40.83 2.56
CA ASP A 318 36.55 41.01 4.01
C ASP A 318 35.72 39.89 4.70
N TRP A 319 35.60 39.96 6.02
CA TRP A 319 34.85 38.97 6.78
C TRP A 319 33.34 38.97 6.46
N GLN A 320 32.76 40.14 6.16
CA GLN A 320 31.35 40.25 5.80
C GLN A 320 31.08 39.57 4.46
N ASP A 321 31.97 39.75 3.48
CA ASP A 321 31.91 39.08 2.19
C ASP A 321 31.97 37.55 2.35
N LYS A 322 32.89 37.04 3.20
CA LYS A 322 32.98 35.60 3.50
C LYS A 322 31.69 35.06 4.10
N LYS A 323 31.11 35.79 5.06
CA LYS A 323 29.85 35.39 5.71
C LYS A 323 28.68 35.39 4.72
N ALA A 324 28.64 36.34 3.80
CA ALA A 324 27.63 36.37 2.74
C ALA A 324 27.71 35.13 1.84
N ILE A 325 28.92 34.71 1.45
CA ILE A 325 29.13 33.50 0.64
C ILE A 325 28.81 32.22 1.43
N GLU A 326 29.15 32.15 2.73
CA GLU A 326 28.72 31.04 3.59
C GLU A 326 27.19 30.91 3.65
N ASN A 327 26.48 32.04 3.78
CA ASN A 327 25.02 32.05 3.80
C ASN A 327 24.42 31.57 2.46
N LEU A 328 25.05 31.90 1.32
CA LEU A 328 24.65 31.35 0.01
C LEU A 328 24.76 29.82 -0.02
N ILE A 329 25.87 29.29 0.50
CA ILE A 329 26.11 27.84 0.56
C ILE A 329 25.07 27.15 1.44
N GLU A 330 24.75 27.72 2.61
CA GLU A 330 23.71 27.21 3.49
C GLU A 330 22.32 27.26 2.84
N LYS A 331 22.00 28.37 2.18
CA LYS A 331 20.73 28.53 1.46
C LYS A 331 20.57 27.48 0.36
N GLN A 332 21.63 27.19 -0.39
CA GLN A 332 21.59 26.17 -1.43
C GLN A 332 21.38 24.76 -0.87
N LYS A 333 22.02 24.41 0.26
CA LYS A 333 21.76 23.14 0.96
C LYS A 333 20.30 23.02 1.41
N SER A 334 19.72 24.11 1.89
CA SER A 334 18.30 24.17 2.28
C SER A 334 17.38 23.94 1.07
N ILE A 335 17.67 24.55 -0.09
CA ILE A 335 16.91 24.30 -1.33
C ILE A 335 16.98 22.81 -1.72
N GLN A 336 18.17 22.20 -1.66
CA GLN A 336 18.34 20.78 -1.96
C GLN A 336 17.52 19.86 -1.04
N SER A 337 17.58 20.09 0.28
CA SER A 337 16.81 19.31 1.25
C SER A 337 15.30 19.41 1.00
N LYS A 338 14.79 20.62 0.70
CA LYS A 338 13.36 20.82 0.41
C LYS A 338 12.95 20.15 -0.90
N LEU A 339 13.83 20.08 -1.90
CA LEU A 339 13.55 19.36 -3.15
C LEU A 339 13.49 17.84 -2.93
N GLU A 340 14.32 17.29 -2.05
CA GLU A 340 14.22 15.87 -1.64
C GLU A 340 12.88 15.56 -0.97
N GLU A 341 12.40 16.44 -0.09
CA GLU A 341 11.07 16.35 0.50
C GLU A 341 9.96 16.41 -0.58
N THR A 342 10.12 17.27 -1.59
CA THR A 342 9.19 17.35 -2.72
C THR A 342 9.20 16.07 -3.56
N VAL A 343 10.37 15.45 -3.80
CA VAL A 343 10.47 14.14 -4.46
C VAL A 343 9.72 13.08 -3.65
N GLY A 344 9.94 13.00 -2.33
CA GLY A 344 9.21 12.07 -1.46
C GLY A 344 7.70 12.28 -1.49
N SER A 345 7.25 13.54 -1.57
CA SER A 345 5.83 13.88 -1.70
C SER A 345 5.24 13.44 -3.04
N ILE A 346 6.01 13.53 -4.13
CA ILE A 346 5.61 13.01 -5.45
C ILE A 346 5.51 11.47 -5.38
N ASP A 347 6.47 10.78 -4.78
CA ASP A 347 6.48 9.31 -4.64
C ASP A 347 5.25 8.80 -3.90
N GLU A 348 4.90 9.44 -2.78
CA GLU A 348 3.68 9.13 -2.04
C GLU A 348 2.43 9.34 -2.89
N THR A 349 2.41 10.40 -3.69
CA THR A 349 1.28 10.71 -4.56
C THR A 349 1.15 9.70 -5.69
N ILE A 350 2.26 9.29 -6.32
CA ILE A 350 2.31 8.23 -7.35
C ILE A 350 1.77 6.92 -6.78
N LYS A 351 2.29 6.46 -5.62
CA LYS A 351 1.84 5.21 -4.98
C LYS A 351 0.35 5.22 -4.66
N ARG A 352 -0.20 6.35 -4.19
CA ARG A 352 -1.65 6.50 -3.92
C ARG A 352 -2.49 6.45 -5.19
N MET A 353 -1.97 6.99 -6.30
CA MET A 353 -2.68 6.98 -7.58
C MET A 353 -2.63 5.60 -8.25
N GLU A 354 -1.48 4.92 -8.18
CA GLU A 354 -1.25 3.58 -8.74
C GLU A 354 -2.07 2.51 -8.01
N SER A 355 -2.00 2.45 -6.69
CA SER A 355 -2.76 1.50 -5.84
C SER A 355 -4.27 1.56 -6.08
N ARG A 356 -4.79 2.74 -6.44
CA ARG A 356 -6.21 3.00 -6.67
C ARG A 356 -6.59 3.07 -8.15
N ASN A 357 -5.66 2.74 -9.04
CA ASN A 357 -5.82 2.78 -10.50
C ASN A 357 -6.47 4.08 -10.99
N LEU A 358 -6.06 5.23 -10.43
CA LEU A 358 -6.68 6.54 -10.67
C LEU A 358 -6.25 7.18 -11.99
N LEU A 359 -5.19 6.67 -12.61
CA LEU A 359 -4.58 7.24 -13.82
C LEU A 359 -4.50 6.20 -14.92
N SER A 360 -4.46 6.67 -16.16
CA SER A 360 -3.91 5.85 -17.24
C SER A 360 -2.42 5.57 -17.00
N LYS A 361 -1.94 4.41 -17.48
CA LYS A 361 -0.53 3.99 -17.40
C LYS A 361 0.42 5.09 -17.90
N GLU A 362 0.09 5.69 -19.03
CA GLU A 362 0.90 6.76 -19.64
C GLU A 362 0.96 8.04 -18.78
N THR A 363 -0.14 8.44 -18.14
CA THR A 363 -0.11 9.60 -17.24
C THR A 363 0.71 9.30 -15.98
N LEU A 364 0.68 8.06 -15.47
CA LEU A 364 1.54 7.61 -14.38
C LEU A 364 3.03 7.68 -14.76
N GLU A 365 3.40 7.23 -15.97
CA GLU A 365 4.76 7.31 -16.50
C GLU A 365 5.27 8.75 -16.56
N LYS A 366 4.43 9.72 -16.94
CA LYS A 366 4.79 11.14 -16.93
C LYS A 366 5.02 11.69 -15.52
N TYR A 367 4.27 11.24 -14.51
CA TYR A 367 4.58 11.58 -13.12
C TYR A 367 5.92 10.99 -12.66
N MET A 368 6.23 9.75 -13.05
CA MET A 368 7.53 9.13 -12.79
C MET A 368 8.66 9.89 -13.51
N GLU A 369 8.43 10.40 -14.71
CA GLU A 369 9.39 11.24 -15.41
C GLU A 369 9.61 12.58 -14.69
N VAL A 370 8.55 13.25 -14.22
CA VAL A 370 8.65 14.47 -13.39
C VAL A 370 9.48 14.18 -12.14
N GLN A 371 9.22 13.06 -11.47
CA GLN A 371 9.96 12.59 -10.29
C GLN A 371 11.44 12.38 -10.63
N GLU A 372 11.74 11.66 -11.71
CA GLU A 372 13.10 11.37 -12.13
C GLU A 372 13.86 12.64 -12.52
N LEU A 373 13.22 13.55 -13.25
CA LEU A 373 13.82 14.84 -13.61
C LEU A 373 14.12 15.70 -12.39
N LEU A 374 13.25 15.67 -11.37
CA LEU A 374 13.45 16.38 -10.10
C LEU A 374 14.54 15.73 -9.26
N LYS A 375 14.58 14.40 -9.17
CA LYS A 375 15.66 13.65 -8.49
C LYS A 375 17.01 13.93 -9.14
N ASN A 376 17.07 13.86 -10.47
CA ASN A 376 18.27 14.14 -11.26
C ASN A 376 18.55 15.64 -11.41
N SER A 377 17.69 16.53 -10.88
CA SER A 377 17.90 17.98 -10.88
C SER A 377 18.98 18.41 -9.89
N GLN A 378 19.36 17.55 -8.94
CA GLN A 378 20.55 17.72 -8.12
C GLN A 378 21.78 17.65 -9.03
N ILE A 379 22.34 18.80 -9.38
CA ILE A 379 23.51 18.92 -10.26
C ILE A 379 24.76 18.57 -9.43
N PRO A 380 25.43 17.42 -9.64
CA PRO A 380 26.65 17.09 -8.91
C PRO A 380 27.75 18.14 -9.12
N GLU A 381 27.78 18.78 -10.30
CA GLU A 381 28.70 19.88 -10.59
C GLU A 381 28.49 21.09 -9.66
N LEU A 382 27.25 21.37 -9.26
CA LEU A 382 26.95 22.49 -8.36
C LEU A 382 27.45 22.19 -6.93
N GLN A 383 27.26 20.95 -6.46
CA GLN A 383 27.79 20.52 -5.17
C GLN A 383 29.34 20.54 -5.13
N ASP A 384 29.97 20.10 -6.21
CA ASP A 384 31.43 20.10 -6.34
C ASP A 384 31.99 21.54 -6.41
N GLU A 385 31.30 22.46 -7.10
CA GLU A 385 31.64 23.88 -7.10
C GLU A 385 31.46 24.54 -5.74
N MET A 386 30.41 24.20 -4.99
CA MET A 386 30.23 24.70 -3.61
C MET A 386 31.36 24.24 -2.69
N LYS A 387 31.81 22.99 -2.85
CA LYS A 387 32.95 22.46 -2.10
C LYS A 387 34.25 23.19 -2.47
N LYS A 388 34.50 23.39 -3.77
CA LYS A 388 35.61 24.21 -4.27
C LYS A 388 35.54 25.65 -3.77
N LEU A 389 34.35 26.25 -3.70
CA LEU A 389 34.14 27.60 -3.18
C LEU A 389 34.45 27.67 -1.68
N GLN A 390 34.01 26.68 -0.89
CA GLN A 390 34.38 26.57 0.54
C GLN A 390 35.89 26.42 0.74
N GLU A 391 36.55 25.56 -0.04
CA GLU A 391 38.00 25.38 0.01
C GLU A 391 38.73 26.68 -0.38
N LYS A 392 38.26 27.38 -1.42
CA LYS A 392 38.86 28.63 -1.91
C LYS A 392 38.64 29.83 -0.98
N LEU A 393 37.51 29.87 -0.27
CA LEU A 393 37.24 30.85 0.79
C LEU A 393 38.29 30.80 1.91
N THR A 394 38.88 29.62 2.15
CA THR A 394 39.97 29.43 3.12
C THR A 394 41.36 29.75 2.54
N SER A 395 41.56 29.71 1.22
CA SER A 395 42.89 29.85 0.57
C SER A 395 43.24 31.27 0.07
N VAL A 396 42.37 32.27 0.29
CA VAL A 396 42.61 33.74 0.12
C VAL A 396 42.95 34.20 -1.31
N LYS A 397 42.87 33.35 -2.34
CA LYS A 397 43.09 33.79 -3.73
C LYS A 397 41.85 34.47 -4.30
N GLU A 398 41.80 35.80 -4.21
CA GLU A 398 40.68 36.66 -4.61
C GLU A 398 40.15 36.41 -6.02
N ASN A 399 41.03 36.21 -7.00
CA ASN A 399 40.63 35.94 -8.39
C ASN A 399 39.91 34.58 -8.51
N GLU A 400 40.34 33.57 -7.76
CA GLU A 400 39.73 32.24 -7.80
C GLU A 400 38.33 32.22 -7.17
N VAL A 401 38.07 33.09 -6.18
CA VAL A 401 36.74 33.26 -5.58
C VAL A 401 35.79 34.00 -6.54
N ARG A 402 36.27 35.04 -7.23
CA ARG A 402 35.48 35.77 -8.24
C ARG A 402 35.07 34.86 -9.40
N GLU A 403 36.00 34.05 -9.90
CA GLU A 403 35.70 33.06 -10.94
C GLU A 403 34.69 32.00 -10.45
N ALA A 404 34.86 31.50 -9.22
CA ALA A 404 33.93 30.53 -8.66
C ALA A 404 32.51 31.10 -8.48
N LEU A 405 32.37 32.35 -8.05
CA LEU A 405 31.07 33.03 -7.97
C LEU A 405 30.42 33.24 -9.35
N LYS A 406 31.22 33.48 -10.39
CA LYS A 406 30.74 33.61 -11.77
C LYS A 406 30.22 32.27 -12.32
N SER A 407 30.93 31.18 -12.04
CA SER A 407 30.46 29.83 -12.39
C SER A 407 29.19 29.47 -11.62
N MET A 408 29.13 29.80 -10.32
CA MET A 408 27.96 29.54 -9.48
C MET A 408 26.72 30.27 -10.01
N GLU A 409 26.83 31.55 -10.38
CA GLU A 409 25.73 32.32 -10.98
C GLU A 409 25.16 31.64 -12.23
N PHE A 410 26.04 31.22 -13.15
CA PHE A 410 25.64 30.53 -14.37
C PHE A 410 24.95 29.19 -14.08
N ASN A 411 25.43 28.45 -13.09
CA ASN A 411 24.83 27.18 -12.70
C ASN A 411 23.47 27.35 -12.01
N GLU A 412 23.29 28.40 -11.20
CA GLU A 412 22.02 28.74 -10.57
C GLU A 412 20.93 29.11 -11.58
N ASP A 413 21.26 29.89 -12.61
CA ASP A 413 20.31 30.17 -13.70
C ASP A 413 19.89 28.89 -14.43
N ARG A 414 20.84 27.99 -14.70
CA ARG A 414 20.53 26.68 -15.31
C ARG A 414 19.66 25.81 -14.41
N PHE A 415 19.96 25.80 -13.11
CA PHE A 415 19.18 25.06 -12.12
C PHE A 415 17.75 25.59 -12.02
N LYS A 416 17.58 26.92 -11.90
CA LYS A 416 16.28 27.60 -11.93
C LYS A 416 15.47 27.22 -13.16
N LYS A 417 16.07 27.34 -14.36
CA LYS A 417 15.40 26.99 -15.63
C LYS A 417 14.98 25.53 -15.69
N ARG A 418 15.77 24.62 -15.11
CA ARG A 418 15.42 23.20 -15.00
C ARG A 418 14.22 22.98 -14.09
N LEU A 419 14.15 23.65 -12.93
CA LEU A 419 12.99 23.59 -12.04
C LEU A 419 11.73 24.18 -12.69
N GLU A 420 11.85 25.29 -13.43
CA GLU A 420 10.74 25.86 -14.20
C GLU A 420 10.20 24.90 -15.26
N ARG A 421 11.09 24.15 -15.93
CA ARG A 421 10.71 23.10 -16.89
C ARG A 421 9.98 21.94 -16.21
N ILE A 422 10.49 21.47 -15.07
CA ILE A 422 9.84 20.39 -14.29
C ILE A 422 8.46 20.85 -13.82
N LYS A 423 8.33 22.10 -13.38
CA LYS A 423 7.04 22.70 -13.02
C LYS A 423 6.05 22.68 -14.19
N GLU A 424 6.49 23.12 -15.37
CA GLU A 424 5.64 23.12 -16.57
C GLU A 424 5.19 21.70 -16.95
N LEU A 425 6.10 20.72 -16.89
CA LEU A 425 5.78 19.32 -17.13
C LEU A 425 4.78 18.77 -16.11
N LEU A 426 4.97 19.08 -14.81
CA LEU A 426 4.04 18.69 -13.76
C LEU A 426 2.65 19.28 -14.02
N LEU A 427 2.55 20.56 -14.38
CA LEU A 427 1.27 21.21 -14.67
C LEU A 427 0.55 20.58 -15.87
N ARG A 428 1.29 20.27 -16.95
CA ARG A 428 0.75 19.56 -18.13
C ARG A 428 0.28 18.16 -17.77
N THR A 429 1.04 17.45 -16.95
CA THR A 429 0.69 16.10 -16.48
C THR A 429 -0.54 16.12 -15.58
N GLN A 430 -0.67 17.11 -14.70
CA GLN A 430 -1.88 17.33 -13.87
C GLN A 430 -3.12 17.56 -14.75
N LEU A 431 -2.98 18.28 -15.86
CA LEU A 431 -4.07 18.48 -16.80
C LEU A 431 -4.46 17.18 -17.51
N GLU A 432 -3.49 16.37 -17.96
CA GLU A 432 -3.77 15.04 -18.52
C GLU A 432 -4.47 14.11 -17.53
N LYS A 433 -4.05 14.11 -16.26
CA LYS A 433 -4.78 13.44 -15.19
C LYS A 433 -6.21 13.95 -15.09
N LYS A 434 -6.43 15.26 -15.16
CA LYS A 434 -7.78 15.83 -15.03
C LYS A 434 -8.70 15.32 -16.14
N TYR A 435 -8.19 15.11 -17.36
CA TYR A 435 -8.95 14.42 -18.40
C TYR A 435 -9.23 12.94 -18.05
N ASP A 436 -8.25 12.20 -17.50
CA ASP A 436 -8.47 10.82 -17.02
C ASP A 436 -9.54 10.75 -15.93
N GLU A 437 -9.47 11.65 -14.96
CA GLU A 437 -10.45 11.78 -13.86
C GLU A 437 -11.86 11.99 -14.40
N LEU A 438 -12.04 12.95 -15.30
CA LEU A 438 -13.35 13.25 -15.90
C LEU A 438 -13.87 12.08 -16.75
N SER A 439 -13.00 11.49 -17.57
CA SER A 439 -13.33 10.34 -18.40
C SER A 439 -13.77 9.14 -17.55
N LYS A 440 -13.04 8.84 -16.48
CA LYS A 440 -13.36 7.76 -15.54
C LYS A 440 -14.67 8.00 -14.79
N ARG A 441 -14.93 9.24 -14.34
CA ARG A 441 -16.22 9.61 -13.71
C ARG A 441 -17.40 9.35 -14.65
N LEU A 442 -17.30 9.71 -15.93
CA LEU A 442 -18.35 9.45 -16.91
C LEU A 442 -18.54 7.95 -17.19
N SER A 443 -17.44 7.20 -17.27
CA SER A 443 -17.46 5.74 -17.43
C SER A 443 -18.15 5.06 -16.24
N GLU A 444 -17.84 5.49 -15.01
CA GLU A 444 -18.50 5.00 -13.79
C GLU A 444 -20.00 5.34 -13.77
N LEU A 445 -20.37 6.57 -14.14
CA LEU A 445 -21.78 6.97 -14.27
C LEU A 445 -22.52 6.13 -15.32
N SER A 446 -21.88 5.85 -16.45
CA SER A 446 -22.42 4.96 -17.48
C SER A 446 -22.64 3.53 -16.95
N ALA A 447 -21.65 2.99 -16.23
CA ALA A 447 -21.75 1.67 -15.60
C ALA A 447 -22.86 1.61 -14.53
N GLN A 448 -23.00 2.64 -13.70
CA GLN A 448 -24.07 2.75 -12.71
C GLN A 448 -25.45 2.83 -13.38
N GLN A 449 -25.60 3.59 -14.46
CA GLN A 449 -26.84 3.62 -15.25
C GLN A 449 -27.17 2.25 -15.85
N ASN A 450 -26.18 1.52 -16.38
CA ASN A 450 -26.39 0.15 -16.87
C ASN A 450 -26.83 -0.80 -15.75
N LYS A 451 -26.22 -0.70 -14.56
CA LYS A 451 -26.61 -1.49 -13.39
C LYS A 451 -28.04 -1.16 -12.95
N LEU A 452 -28.41 0.12 -12.93
CA LEU A 452 -29.78 0.55 -12.64
C LEU A 452 -30.77 0.03 -13.69
N THR A 453 -30.42 0.07 -14.98
CA THR A 453 -31.23 -0.52 -16.07
C THR A 453 -31.48 -2.01 -15.82
N GLN A 454 -30.45 -2.77 -15.42
CA GLN A 454 -30.58 -4.19 -15.08
C GLN A 454 -31.53 -4.41 -13.88
N LYS A 455 -31.42 -3.60 -12.83
CA LYS A 455 -32.32 -3.65 -11.66
C LYS A 455 -33.77 -3.30 -11.99
N ILE A 456 -33.99 -2.31 -12.86
CA ILE A 456 -35.32 -1.95 -13.37
C ILE A 456 -35.94 -3.14 -14.11
N ASN A 457 -35.15 -3.83 -14.94
CA ASN A 457 -35.62 -4.94 -15.78
C ASN A 457 -35.69 -6.31 -15.07
N SER A 458 -35.10 -6.43 -13.87
CA SER A 458 -35.05 -7.71 -13.16
C SER A 458 -36.38 -8.00 -12.45
N ASP A 459 -37.07 -9.07 -12.85
CA ASP A 459 -38.30 -9.55 -12.20
C ASP A 459 -38.02 -10.43 -10.96
N ASN A 460 -36.76 -10.78 -10.68
CA ASN A 460 -36.35 -11.87 -9.78
C ASN A 460 -35.65 -11.44 -8.46
N GLU A 461 -35.65 -10.16 -8.08
CA GLU A 461 -35.16 -9.80 -6.74
C GLU A 461 -36.12 -10.31 -5.64
N PRO A 462 -35.61 -10.77 -4.49
CA PRO A 462 -36.41 -11.41 -3.45
C PRO A 462 -37.43 -10.42 -2.89
N LYS A 463 -38.72 -10.64 -3.17
CA LYS A 463 -39.93 -10.04 -2.54
C LYS A 463 -39.69 -8.80 -1.66
N LEU A 464 -39.09 -7.75 -2.21
CA LEU A 464 -39.10 -6.43 -1.60
C LEU A 464 -40.51 -5.86 -1.79
N ASP A 465 -41.01 -5.19 -0.75
CA ASP A 465 -42.24 -4.40 -0.85
C ASP A 465 -42.14 -3.45 -2.05
N PRO A 466 -43.14 -3.38 -2.97
CA PRO A 466 -43.06 -2.59 -4.19
C PRO A 466 -42.69 -1.11 -3.95
N GLU A 467 -43.14 -0.53 -2.83
CA GLU A 467 -42.79 0.85 -2.45
C GLU A 467 -41.32 0.99 -2.03
N ARG A 468 -40.75 -0.02 -1.34
CA ARG A 468 -39.32 -0.02 -0.99
C ARG A 468 -38.45 -0.13 -2.23
N ARG A 469 -38.77 -1.06 -3.15
CA ARG A 469 -38.05 -1.21 -4.43
C ARG A 469 -38.07 0.10 -5.22
N LYS A 470 -39.24 0.76 -5.29
CA LYS A 470 -39.37 2.06 -5.95
C LYS A 470 -38.51 3.13 -5.28
N ALA A 471 -38.51 3.21 -3.95
CA ALA A 471 -37.69 4.15 -3.21
C ALA A 471 -36.19 3.92 -3.45
N ASP A 472 -35.73 2.67 -3.46
CA ASP A 472 -34.33 2.32 -3.71
C ASP A 472 -33.89 2.74 -5.13
N LEU A 473 -34.69 2.45 -6.16
CA LEU A 473 -34.42 2.88 -7.53
C LEU A 473 -34.36 4.42 -7.66
N ILE A 474 -35.24 5.15 -6.96
CA ILE A 474 -35.23 6.61 -6.94
C ILE A 474 -33.97 7.14 -6.26
N ASN A 475 -33.55 6.53 -5.16
CA ASN A 475 -32.37 6.97 -4.43
C ASN A 475 -31.08 6.69 -5.22
N GLU A 476 -30.96 5.53 -5.86
CA GLU A 476 -29.86 5.23 -6.81
C GLU A 476 -29.79 6.27 -7.93
N GLN A 477 -30.95 6.60 -8.53
CA GLN A 477 -31.00 7.58 -9.59
C GLN A 477 -30.64 9.00 -9.11
N ALA A 478 -31.04 9.36 -7.88
CA ALA A 478 -30.67 10.63 -7.27
C ALA A 478 -29.15 10.71 -6.97
N ALA A 479 -28.53 9.60 -6.60
CA ALA A 479 -27.08 9.51 -6.42
C ALA A 479 -26.34 9.77 -7.74
N ILE A 480 -26.78 9.11 -8.81
CA ILE A 480 -26.23 9.30 -10.17
C ILE A 480 -26.37 10.76 -10.60
N GLN A 481 -27.53 11.39 -10.36
CA GLN A 481 -27.76 12.80 -10.67
C GLN A 481 -26.77 13.72 -9.94
N LYS A 482 -26.56 13.51 -8.64
CA LYS A 482 -25.61 14.31 -7.86
C LYS A 482 -24.15 14.11 -8.31
N GLN A 483 -23.78 12.89 -8.69
CA GLN A 483 -22.45 12.63 -9.23
C GLN A 483 -22.24 13.27 -10.61
N LEU A 484 -23.29 13.35 -11.45
CA LEU A 484 -23.25 14.12 -12.71
C LEU A 484 -23.07 15.62 -12.42
N GLU A 485 -23.78 16.21 -11.46
CA GLU A 485 -23.57 17.61 -11.06
C GLU A 485 -22.15 17.86 -10.55
N ALA A 486 -21.57 16.90 -9.83
CA ALA A 486 -20.18 16.99 -9.37
C ALA A 486 -19.19 16.91 -10.55
N PHE A 487 -19.49 16.11 -11.56
CA PHE A 487 -18.74 16.09 -12.83
C PHE A 487 -18.83 17.45 -13.54
N GLU A 488 -20.02 18.03 -13.70
CA GLU A 488 -20.21 19.33 -14.36
C GLU A 488 -19.42 20.44 -13.66
N LYS A 489 -19.42 20.45 -12.32
CA LYS A 489 -18.59 21.38 -11.52
C LYS A 489 -17.10 21.14 -11.74
N ALA A 490 -16.65 19.89 -11.74
CA ALA A 490 -15.25 19.55 -11.97
C ALA A 490 -14.79 19.98 -13.37
N PHE A 491 -15.63 19.75 -14.39
CA PHE A 491 -15.39 20.18 -15.76
C PHE A 491 -15.31 21.71 -15.88
N SER A 492 -16.23 22.44 -15.23
CA SER A 492 -16.22 23.91 -15.18
C SER A 492 -14.94 24.46 -14.53
N ASN A 493 -14.49 23.85 -13.42
CA ASN A 493 -13.25 24.26 -12.75
C ASN A 493 -12.01 24.04 -13.65
N ILE A 494 -12.00 22.97 -14.46
CA ILE A 494 -10.93 22.71 -15.42
C ILE A 494 -10.92 23.79 -16.51
N LYS A 495 -12.09 24.19 -17.01
CA LYS A 495 -12.22 25.30 -17.97
C LYS A 495 -11.64 26.61 -17.42
N GLU A 496 -11.97 26.96 -16.18
CA GLU A 496 -11.45 28.16 -15.53
C GLU A 496 -9.92 28.11 -15.38
N LYS A 497 -9.38 27.00 -14.86
CA LYS A 497 -7.94 26.79 -14.74
C LYS A 497 -7.23 26.84 -16.10
N LEU A 498 -7.82 26.26 -17.14
CA LEU A 498 -7.27 26.31 -18.50
C LEU A 498 -7.25 27.73 -19.06
N SER A 499 -8.21 28.57 -18.68
CA SER A 499 -8.23 29.99 -19.05
C SER A 499 -7.06 30.77 -18.43
N ASP A 500 -6.58 30.38 -17.24
CA ASP A 500 -5.36 30.96 -16.66
C ASP A 500 -4.09 30.57 -17.44
N PHE A 501 -4.05 29.33 -17.95
CA PHE A 501 -2.97 28.88 -18.83
C PHE A 501 -3.00 29.52 -20.23
N GLN A 502 -4.17 30.00 -20.70
CA GLN A 502 -4.37 30.62 -22.03
C GLN A 502 -3.56 31.91 -22.25
N LYS A 503 -3.02 32.55 -21.20
CA LYS A 503 -2.08 33.68 -21.35
C LYS A 503 -0.76 33.31 -22.05
N SER A 504 -0.62 32.07 -22.53
CA SER A 504 0.55 31.51 -23.23
C SER A 504 0.30 31.08 -24.70
N ASP A 505 -0.86 31.44 -25.29
CA ASP A 505 -1.22 31.29 -26.72
C ASP A 505 -1.32 29.87 -27.33
N LYS A 506 -1.21 28.76 -26.56
CA LYS A 506 -1.07 27.41 -27.15
C LYS A 506 -1.75 26.27 -26.37
N LEU A 507 -3.05 26.39 -26.08
CA LEU A 507 -3.83 25.34 -25.40
C LEU A 507 -5.14 25.01 -26.15
N PRO A 508 -5.71 23.81 -25.94
CA PRO A 508 -6.84 23.28 -26.70
C PRO A 508 -8.16 23.97 -26.37
N ASN A 509 -8.32 25.22 -26.80
CA ASN A 509 -9.56 25.97 -26.64
C ASN A 509 -10.64 25.47 -27.60
N GLU A 510 -10.26 24.92 -28.75
CA GLU A 510 -11.20 24.37 -29.72
C GLU A 510 -11.74 23.02 -29.27
N GLU A 511 -10.90 22.13 -28.74
CA GLU A 511 -11.31 20.79 -28.32
C GLU A 511 -12.18 20.81 -27.06
N ILE A 512 -11.95 21.75 -26.13
CA ILE A 512 -12.85 21.96 -24.99
C ILE A 512 -14.20 22.50 -25.45
N LYS A 513 -14.23 23.44 -26.40
CA LYS A 513 -15.48 23.94 -26.98
C LYS A 513 -16.23 22.82 -27.70
N GLN A 514 -15.53 21.96 -28.44
CA GLN A 514 -16.11 20.77 -29.07
C GLN A 514 -16.74 19.83 -28.02
N PHE A 515 -16.09 19.64 -26.86
CA PHE A 515 -16.71 18.90 -25.76
C PHE A 515 -17.96 19.58 -25.25
N GLU A 516 -17.94 20.90 -25.02
CA GLU A 516 -19.09 21.65 -24.51
C GLU A 516 -20.29 21.56 -25.45
N GLU A 517 -20.04 21.69 -26.75
CA GLU A 517 -21.05 21.52 -27.79
C GLU A 517 -21.60 20.09 -27.79
N LYS A 518 -20.73 19.08 -27.70
CA LYS A 518 -21.14 17.67 -27.62
C LYS A 518 -21.94 17.38 -26.35
N TYR A 519 -21.48 17.85 -25.19
CA TYR A 519 -22.15 17.71 -23.89
C TYR A 519 -23.54 18.35 -23.91
N SER A 520 -23.62 19.58 -24.43
CA SER A 520 -24.89 20.31 -24.57
C SER A 520 -25.86 19.63 -25.53
N LYS A 521 -25.35 19.04 -26.62
CA LYS A 521 -26.16 18.31 -27.61
C LYS A 521 -26.65 16.97 -27.08
N GLU A 522 -25.80 16.21 -26.40
CA GLU A 522 -26.18 14.91 -25.85
C GLU A 522 -27.10 15.06 -24.63
N ASN A 523 -26.86 16.08 -23.80
CA ASN A 523 -27.63 16.43 -22.61
C ASN A 523 -28.02 15.21 -21.76
N PRO A 524 -27.04 14.50 -21.16
CA PRO A 524 -27.31 13.31 -20.35
C PRO A 524 -28.19 13.62 -19.14
N SER A 525 -28.16 14.87 -18.63
CA SER A 525 -28.97 15.32 -17.50
C SER A 525 -30.47 15.18 -17.74
N ASP A 526 -30.94 15.44 -18.97
CA ASP A 526 -32.37 15.29 -19.31
C ASP A 526 -32.83 13.83 -19.20
N ASP A 527 -32.10 12.88 -19.79
CA ASP A 527 -32.46 11.46 -19.69
C ASP A 527 -32.38 10.98 -18.24
N ILE A 528 -31.36 11.39 -17.48
CA ILE A 528 -31.21 11.08 -16.05
C ILE A 528 -32.41 11.60 -15.24
N ASN A 529 -32.86 12.83 -15.48
CA ASN A 529 -34.04 13.37 -14.82
C ASN A 529 -35.33 12.60 -15.21
N GLN A 530 -35.44 12.21 -16.47
CA GLN A 530 -36.60 11.46 -16.98
C GLN A 530 -36.66 10.03 -16.43
N VAL A 531 -35.53 9.39 -16.14
CA VAL A 531 -35.50 8.09 -15.43
C VAL A 531 -36.18 8.22 -14.07
N LYS A 532 -35.79 9.20 -13.27
CA LYS A 532 -36.36 9.43 -11.93
C LYS A 532 -37.87 9.66 -12.01
N GLN A 533 -38.31 10.58 -12.88
CA GLN A 533 -39.73 10.87 -13.07
C GLN A 533 -40.53 9.65 -13.56
N SER A 534 -39.93 8.81 -14.40
CA SER A 534 -40.58 7.59 -14.90
C SER A 534 -40.72 6.53 -13.82
N ILE A 535 -39.70 6.37 -12.96
CA ILE A 535 -39.78 5.50 -11.77
C ILE A 535 -40.87 6.01 -10.80
N GLU A 536 -40.92 7.32 -10.53
CA GLU A 536 -41.93 7.95 -9.68
C GLU A 536 -43.37 7.71 -10.21
N LYS A 537 -43.55 7.76 -11.53
CA LYS A 537 -44.82 7.47 -12.23
C LYS A 537 -45.09 5.97 -12.44
N ASN A 538 -44.22 5.09 -11.92
CA ASN A 538 -44.30 3.64 -12.07
C ASN A 538 -44.24 3.15 -13.54
N ASN A 539 -43.64 3.93 -14.43
CA ASN A 539 -43.41 3.57 -15.83
C ASN A 539 -41.99 3.01 -16.00
N LEU A 540 -41.81 1.74 -15.61
CA LEU A 540 -40.50 1.07 -15.60
C LEU A 540 -39.93 0.85 -17.01
N GLN A 541 -40.77 0.65 -18.02
CA GLN A 541 -40.31 0.48 -19.41
C GLN A 541 -39.66 1.75 -19.95
N THR A 542 -40.30 2.92 -19.75
CA THR A 542 -39.70 4.20 -20.13
C THR A 542 -38.48 4.53 -19.27
N ALA A 543 -38.51 4.23 -17.96
CA ALA A 543 -37.35 4.40 -17.08
C ALA A 543 -36.13 3.60 -17.58
N SER A 544 -36.33 2.33 -17.95
CA SER A 544 -35.29 1.46 -18.48
C SER A 544 -34.70 1.98 -19.80
N GLN A 545 -35.56 2.36 -20.75
CA GLN A 545 -35.14 2.95 -22.03
C GLN A 545 -34.33 4.25 -21.84
N LYS A 546 -34.77 5.11 -20.93
CA LYS A 546 -34.09 6.37 -20.61
C LYS A 546 -32.77 6.16 -19.87
N SER A 547 -32.71 5.18 -18.97
CA SER A 547 -31.50 4.80 -18.25
C SER A 547 -30.44 4.26 -19.21
N GLN A 548 -30.86 3.42 -20.18
CA GLN A 548 -29.97 2.92 -21.23
C GLN A 548 -29.52 4.04 -22.19
N SER A 549 -30.39 5.00 -22.51
CA SER A 549 -30.03 6.19 -23.29
C SER A 549 -28.99 7.05 -22.57
N ALA A 550 -29.22 7.36 -21.28
CA ALA A 550 -28.29 8.09 -20.45
C ALA A 550 -26.92 7.40 -20.38
N SER A 551 -26.91 6.09 -20.15
CA SER A 551 -25.68 5.27 -20.15
C SER A 551 -24.87 5.42 -21.44
N LYS A 552 -25.51 5.31 -22.62
CA LYS A 552 -24.84 5.45 -23.93
C LYS A 552 -24.27 6.84 -24.13
N LYS A 553 -25.00 7.89 -23.74
CA LYS A 553 -24.53 9.29 -23.81
C LYS A 553 -23.32 9.51 -22.90
N LEU A 554 -23.39 9.04 -21.66
CA LEU A 554 -22.27 9.12 -20.71
C LEU A 554 -21.02 8.40 -21.24
N SER A 555 -21.18 7.23 -21.87
CA SER A 555 -20.08 6.52 -22.54
C SER A 555 -19.50 7.34 -23.71
N SER A 556 -20.35 7.88 -24.60
CA SER A 556 -19.93 8.71 -25.73
C SER A 556 -19.18 9.98 -25.30
N LEU A 557 -19.56 10.56 -24.16
CA LEU A 557 -18.86 11.70 -23.57
C LEU A 557 -17.52 11.28 -22.93
N SER A 558 -17.45 10.11 -22.29
CA SER A 558 -16.19 9.53 -21.81
C SER A 558 -15.20 9.35 -22.98
N ASP A 559 -15.66 8.79 -24.09
CA ASP A 559 -14.85 8.62 -25.30
C ASP A 559 -14.39 9.96 -25.88
N ALA A 560 -15.26 10.98 -25.90
CA ALA A 560 -14.89 12.32 -26.34
C ALA A 560 -13.78 12.95 -25.49
N LEU A 561 -13.79 12.74 -24.16
CA LEU A 561 -12.70 13.21 -23.31
C LEU A 561 -11.38 12.49 -23.60
N ASN A 562 -11.44 11.19 -23.91
CA ASN A 562 -10.26 10.43 -24.32
C ASN A 562 -9.71 10.93 -25.66
N GLU A 563 -10.58 11.25 -26.61
CA GLU A 563 -10.21 11.87 -27.89
C GLU A 563 -9.56 13.24 -27.68
N ILE A 564 -10.13 14.10 -26.82
CA ILE A 564 -9.56 15.41 -26.49
C ILE A 564 -8.20 15.27 -25.84
N LYS A 565 -8.04 14.31 -24.91
CA LYS A 565 -6.74 14.00 -24.31
C LYS A 565 -5.73 13.57 -25.39
N SER A 566 -6.15 12.76 -26.36
CA SER A 566 -5.30 12.34 -27.49
C SER A 566 -4.90 13.52 -28.39
N SER A 567 -5.86 14.39 -28.74
CA SER A 567 -5.62 15.62 -29.51
C SER A 567 -4.68 16.57 -28.77
N PHE A 568 -4.86 16.73 -27.45
CA PHE A 568 -3.98 17.53 -26.61
C PHE A 568 -2.53 17.02 -26.67
N LYS A 569 -2.31 15.70 -26.61
CA LYS A 569 -0.98 15.09 -26.77
C LYS A 569 -0.39 15.35 -28.15
N LYS A 570 -1.19 15.19 -29.21
CA LYS A 570 -0.76 15.47 -30.59
C LYS A 570 -0.36 16.94 -30.75
N MET A 571 -1.11 17.86 -30.15
CA MET A 571 -0.80 19.29 -30.15
C MET A 571 0.52 19.58 -29.42
N GLN A 572 0.72 19.02 -28.21
CA GLN A 572 2.00 19.14 -27.50
C GLN A 572 3.17 18.63 -28.34
N LYS A 573 3.01 17.48 -29.00
CA LYS A 573 4.01 16.90 -29.89
C LYS A 573 4.30 17.79 -31.10
N SER A 574 3.27 18.33 -31.74
CA SER A 574 3.40 19.25 -32.87
C SER A 574 4.16 20.52 -32.48
N GLU A 575 3.83 21.08 -31.31
CA GLU A 575 4.50 22.25 -30.77
C GLU A 575 6.02 22.04 -30.59
N ILE A 576 6.40 20.84 -30.14
CA ILE A 576 7.80 20.43 -30.02
C ILE A 576 8.46 20.32 -31.40
N ILE A 577 7.79 19.66 -32.35
CA ILE A 577 8.30 19.48 -33.72
C ILE A 577 8.55 20.84 -34.39
N ASP A 578 7.61 21.77 -34.30
CA ASP A 578 7.75 23.09 -34.91
C ASP A 578 8.89 23.88 -34.29
N ALA A 579 9.05 23.80 -32.96
CA ALA A 579 10.16 24.45 -32.27
C ALA A 579 11.52 23.86 -32.67
N LEU A 580 11.62 22.54 -32.84
CA LEU A 580 12.83 21.87 -33.32
C LEU A 580 13.15 22.23 -34.77
N ARG A 581 12.15 22.28 -35.66
CA ARG A 581 12.34 22.71 -37.06
C ARG A 581 12.91 24.12 -37.13
N GLN A 582 12.32 25.03 -36.37
CA GLN A 582 12.78 26.42 -36.31
C GLN A 582 14.20 26.49 -35.74
N ALA A 583 14.50 25.71 -34.70
CA ALA A 583 15.84 25.66 -34.11
C ALA A 583 16.89 25.14 -35.11
N VAL A 584 16.60 24.09 -35.86
CA VAL A 584 17.48 23.55 -36.93
C VAL A 584 17.69 24.60 -38.02
N GLN A 585 16.63 25.26 -38.50
CA GLN A 585 16.75 26.31 -39.53
C GLN A 585 17.61 27.49 -39.07
N ASN A 586 17.41 27.94 -37.82
CA ASN A 586 18.21 29.00 -37.23
C ASN A 586 19.67 28.59 -37.08
N ALA A 587 19.94 27.35 -36.64
CA ALA A 587 21.29 26.83 -36.52
C ALA A 587 22.03 26.77 -37.86
N LEU A 588 21.35 26.30 -38.92
CA LEU A 588 21.92 26.27 -40.27
C LEU A 588 22.21 27.69 -40.78
N SER A 589 21.32 28.65 -40.49
CA SER A 589 21.51 30.06 -40.86
C SER A 589 22.72 30.68 -40.13
N ILE A 590 22.85 30.41 -38.83
CA ILE A 590 24.01 30.83 -38.02
C ILE A 590 25.29 30.17 -38.53
N SER A 591 25.27 28.87 -38.82
CA SER A 591 26.45 28.18 -39.36
C SER A 591 26.89 28.78 -40.70
N LYS A 592 25.93 29.18 -41.56
CA LYS A 592 26.24 29.82 -42.83
C LYS A 592 26.84 31.22 -42.66
N ALA A 593 26.26 32.05 -41.79
CA ALA A 593 26.84 33.36 -41.46
C ALA A 593 28.26 33.20 -40.89
N GLN A 594 28.47 32.16 -40.08
CA GLN A 594 29.76 31.84 -39.49
C GLN A 594 30.80 31.34 -40.50
N GLU A 595 30.36 30.70 -41.59
CA GLU A 595 31.20 30.33 -42.72
C GLU A 595 31.59 31.58 -43.54
N GLU A 596 30.62 32.43 -43.85
CA GLU A 596 30.82 33.67 -44.63
C GLU A 596 31.83 34.61 -43.95
N ILE A 597 31.67 34.90 -42.65
CA ILE A 597 32.62 35.76 -41.91
C ILE A 597 34.03 35.14 -41.85
N ARG A 598 34.13 33.82 -41.66
CA ARG A 598 35.41 33.11 -41.57
C ARG A 598 36.15 33.17 -42.91
N ASP A 599 35.43 32.94 -44.01
CA ASP A 599 36.03 32.93 -45.34
C ASP A 599 36.43 34.34 -45.77
N ASN A 600 35.64 35.38 -45.43
CA ASN A 600 36.00 36.78 -45.63
C ASN A 600 37.26 37.17 -44.83
N LEU A 601 37.34 36.80 -43.56
CA LEU A 601 38.54 37.03 -42.74
C LEU A 601 39.77 36.33 -43.33
N ALA A 602 39.61 35.09 -43.80
CA ALA A 602 40.70 34.34 -44.43
C ALA A 602 41.18 35.00 -45.75
N LEU A 603 40.27 35.60 -46.53
CA LEU A 603 40.62 36.36 -47.73
C LEU A 603 41.39 37.65 -47.38
N GLU A 604 40.92 38.43 -46.40
CA GLU A 604 41.60 39.67 -45.97
C GLU A 604 43.00 39.40 -45.40
N MET A 605 43.17 38.29 -44.68
CA MET A 605 44.48 37.83 -44.22
C MET A 605 45.39 37.44 -45.38
N LYS A 606 44.86 36.78 -46.42
CA LYS A 606 45.64 36.36 -47.59
C LYS A 606 46.09 37.54 -48.44
N ASP A 607 45.25 38.58 -48.54
CA ASP A 607 45.52 39.80 -49.31
C ASP A 607 46.40 40.81 -48.55
N ASN A 608 46.83 40.51 -47.31
CA ASN A 608 47.56 41.42 -46.42
C ASN A 608 46.87 42.77 -46.19
N LYS A 609 45.54 42.79 -46.29
CA LYS A 609 44.73 44.00 -46.10
C LYS A 609 44.37 44.22 -44.64
N LEU A 610 44.20 43.12 -43.89
CA LEU A 610 43.71 43.11 -42.51
C LEU A 610 44.48 44.08 -41.58
N ASN A 611 43.85 45.21 -41.30
CA ASN A 611 44.31 46.20 -40.33
C ASN A 611 43.45 46.19 -39.06
N LYS A 612 43.77 47.04 -38.08
CA LYS A 612 43.06 47.09 -36.80
C LYS A 612 41.58 47.49 -36.94
N SER A 613 41.24 48.36 -37.89
CA SER A 613 39.85 48.76 -38.13
C SER A 613 39.06 47.58 -38.69
N GLU A 614 39.59 46.90 -39.71
CA GLU A 614 38.92 45.74 -40.33
C GLU A 614 38.80 44.57 -39.35
N ALA A 615 39.83 44.31 -38.53
CA ALA A 615 39.74 43.31 -37.47
C ALA A 615 38.64 43.63 -36.45
N GLN A 616 38.40 44.92 -36.18
CA GLN A 616 37.33 45.37 -35.30
C GLN A 616 35.95 45.23 -35.98
N ASP A 617 35.85 45.47 -37.29
CA ASP A 617 34.62 45.23 -38.06
C ASP A 617 34.24 43.74 -38.05
N PHE A 618 35.21 42.84 -38.24
CA PHE A 618 34.99 41.39 -38.07
C PHE A 618 34.61 41.00 -36.65
N ALA A 619 35.13 41.69 -35.63
CA ALA A 619 34.75 41.42 -34.23
C ALA A 619 33.29 41.80 -33.96
N VAL A 620 32.82 42.91 -34.56
CA VAL A 620 31.42 43.34 -34.48
C VAL A 620 30.51 42.35 -35.22
N GLU A 621 30.85 41.98 -36.45
CA GLU A 621 30.06 41.01 -37.22
C GLU A 621 30.00 39.63 -36.52
N GLN A 622 31.10 39.21 -35.90
CA GLN A 622 31.13 38.00 -35.08
C GLN A 622 30.26 38.10 -33.83
N ALA A 623 30.18 39.28 -33.22
CA ALA A 623 29.31 39.55 -32.07
C ALA A 623 27.83 39.49 -32.46
N ASP A 624 27.47 40.01 -33.64
CA ASP A 624 26.10 39.92 -34.17
C ASP A 624 25.69 38.45 -34.39
N ILE A 625 26.57 37.62 -34.96
CA ILE A 625 26.32 36.17 -35.12
C ILE A 625 26.19 35.49 -33.74
N SER A 626 27.02 35.89 -32.76
CA SER A 626 26.92 35.39 -31.39
C SER A 626 25.58 35.77 -30.73
N GLU A 627 25.01 36.93 -31.06
CA GLU A 627 23.69 37.35 -30.59
C GLU A 627 22.56 36.51 -31.22
N LEU A 628 22.68 36.17 -32.51
CA LEU A 628 21.76 35.24 -33.18
C LEU A 628 21.78 33.85 -32.50
N LEU A 629 22.97 33.35 -32.15
CA LEU A 629 23.11 32.09 -31.41
C LEU A 629 22.50 32.19 -30.00
N GLU A 630 22.61 33.34 -29.34
CA GLU A 630 21.97 33.58 -28.05
C GLU A 630 20.44 33.57 -28.18
N SER A 631 19.90 34.16 -29.25
CA SER A 631 18.47 34.11 -29.56
C SER A 631 17.99 32.67 -29.79
N LEU A 632 18.71 31.90 -30.62
CA LEU A 632 18.47 30.47 -30.82
C LEU A 632 18.51 29.71 -29.49
N THR A 633 19.47 29.98 -28.63
CA THR A 633 19.60 29.34 -27.31
C THR A 633 18.38 29.65 -26.44
N LYS A 634 17.89 30.89 -26.43
CA LYS A 634 16.68 31.29 -25.70
C LYS A 634 15.43 30.61 -26.24
N ASP A 635 15.28 30.53 -27.56
CA ASP A 635 14.13 29.86 -28.18
C ASP A 635 14.18 28.35 -27.96
N MET A 636 15.36 27.75 -28.03
CA MET A 636 15.55 26.35 -27.70
C MET A 636 15.31 26.08 -26.21
N GLN A 637 15.64 27.01 -25.32
CA GLN A 637 15.27 26.92 -23.90
C GLN A 637 13.76 26.96 -23.71
N LYS A 638 13.03 27.84 -24.43
CA LYS A 638 11.55 27.84 -24.41
C LYS A 638 10.98 26.53 -24.97
N ALA A 639 11.54 26.02 -26.06
CA ALA A 639 11.18 24.72 -26.62
C ALA A 639 11.45 23.58 -25.63
N SER A 640 12.58 23.64 -24.93
CA SER A 640 12.97 22.64 -23.93
C SER A 640 12.02 22.58 -22.75
N LYS A 641 11.38 23.71 -22.36
CA LYS A 641 10.33 23.70 -21.33
C LYS A 641 9.14 22.80 -21.71
N ARG A 642 8.99 22.51 -23.01
CA ARG A 642 7.87 21.75 -23.59
C ARG A 642 8.26 20.31 -23.87
N MET A 643 9.56 20.01 -23.93
CA MET A 643 10.09 18.66 -24.08
C MET A 643 10.46 18.11 -22.71
N PRO A 644 10.08 16.87 -22.35
CA PRO A 644 10.49 16.26 -21.09
C PRO A 644 11.99 15.90 -21.04
N THR A 645 12.55 15.40 -22.15
CA THR A 645 13.98 15.10 -22.30
C THR A 645 14.56 15.72 -23.57
N LEU A 646 15.52 16.61 -23.39
CA LEU A 646 16.43 17.02 -24.45
C LEU A 646 17.78 16.40 -24.13
N PRO A 647 18.41 15.67 -25.08
CA PRO A 647 19.74 15.13 -24.85
C PRO A 647 20.66 16.24 -24.36
N SER A 648 21.41 15.99 -23.28
CA SER A 648 22.32 16.99 -22.69
C SER A 648 23.34 17.50 -23.71
N GLN A 649 23.63 16.68 -24.73
CA GLN A 649 24.44 17.01 -25.89
C GLN A 649 23.91 18.23 -26.66
N VAL A 650 22.58 18.40 -26.78
CA VAL A 650 21.96 19.51 -27.53
C VAL A 650 22.23 20.86 -26.87
N ASN A 651 22.14 20.94 -25.55
CA ASN A 651 22.46 22.19 -24.83
C ASN A 651 23.98 22.41 -24.75
N SER A 652 24.76 21.33 -24.71
CA SER A 652 26.22 21.41 -24.66
C SER A 652 26.79 21.98 -25.96
N SER A 653 26.29 21.56 -27.13
CA SER A 653 26.75 22.05 -28.43
C SER A 653 26.51 23.55 -28.60
N LEU A 654 25.31 24.06 -28.27
CA LEU A 654 25.03 25.51 -28.26
C LEU A 654 25.95 26.29 -27.31
N SER A 655 26.15 25.78 -26.10
CA SER A 655 27.01 26.42 -25.09
C SER A 655 28.47 26.48 -25.57
N GLN A 656 28.95 25.41 -26.20
CA GLN A 656 30.30 25.33 -26.76
C GLN A 656 30.45 26.25 -27.98
N ALA A 657 29.45 26.29 -28.87
CA ALA A 657 29.44 27.21 -30.00
C ALA A 657 29.58 28.67 -29.53
N LYS A 658 28.80 29.06 -28.51
CA LYS A 658 28.87 30.41 -27.91
C LYS A 658 30.25 30.70 -27.32
N LYS A 659 30.84 29.75 -26.61
CA LYS A 659 32.19 29.90 -26.05
C LYS A 659 33.24 30.08 -27.14
N GLU A 660 33.15 29.33 -28.23
CA GLU A 660 34.08 29.46 -29.35
C GLU A 660 33.89 30.78 -30.11
N MET A 661 32.64 31.26 -30.30
CA MET A 661 32.36 32.58 -30.88
C MET A 661 32.93 33.72 -30.02
N GLN A 662 32.74 33.67 -28.70
CA GLN A 662 33.34 34.65 -27.80
C GLN A 662 34.87 34.62 -27.88
N GLY A 663 35.45 33.43 -27.95
CA GLY A 663 36.89 33.27 -28.15
C GLY A 663 37.38 33.86 -29.48
N ALA A 664 36.58 33.78 -30.55
CA ALA A 664 36.91 34.40 -31.83
C ALA A 664 36.94 35.93 -31.75
N ILE A 665 35.98 36.54 -31.05
CA ILE A 665 35.92 37.99 -30.77
C ILE A 665 37.16 38.41 -29.98
N ASP A 666 37.45 37.72 -28.87
CA ASP A 666 38.59 38.05 -28.00
C ASP A 666 39.94 37.97 -28.74
N GLN A 667 40.07 37.08 -29.73
CA GLN A 667 41.29 36.95 -30.54
C GLN A 667 41.38 38.02 -31.62
N LEU A 668 40.26 38.48 -32.18
CA LEU A 668 40.24 39.62 -33.10
C LEU A 668 40.65 40.91 -32.38
N ASP A 669 40.14 41.14 -31.17
CA ASP A 669 40.52 42.29 -30.33
C ASP A 669 42.02 42.30 -29.99
N LYS A 670 42.64 41.12 -29.88
CA LYS A 670 44.08 40.92 -29.63
C LYS A 670 44.92 40.96 -30.91
N MET A 671 44.33 41.23 -32.08
CA MET A 671 45.01 41.17 -33.38
C MET A 671 45.64 39.80 -33.68
N ASN A 672 44.94 38.72 -33.32
CA ASN A 672 45.35 37.33 -33.58
C ASN A 672 44.31 36.61 -34.48
N PRO A 673 44.23 37.00 -35.77
CA PRO A 673 43.18 36.55 -36.67
C PRO A 673 43.32 35.06 -37.06
N SER A 674 44.53 34.50 -37.02
CA SER A 674 44.76 33.05 -37.24
C SER A 674 44.06 32.19 -36.19
N GLU A 675 44.17 32.56 -34.91
CA GLU A 675 43.48 31.83 -33.84
C GLU A 675 41.97 32.09 -33.87
N SER A 676 41.56 33.29 -34.27
CA SER A 676 40.14 33.60 -34.50
C SER A 676 39.52 32.71 -35.58
N LEU A 677 40.18 32.51 -36.73
CA LEU A 677 39.72 31.59 -37.79
C LEU A 677 39.49 30.16 -37.27
N GLN A 678 40.38 29.67 -36.40
CA GLN A 678 40.21 28.34 -35.80
C GLN A 678 38.98 28.30 -34.87
N LYS A 679 38.81 29.33 -34.04
CA LYS A 679 37.65 29.49 -33.14
C LYS A 679 36.33 29.58 -33.93
N MET A 680 36.31 30.35 -35.01
CA MET A 680 35.16 30.45 -35.93
C MET A 680 34.83 29.09 -36.56
N GLY A 681 35.84 28.32 -36.98
CA GLY A 681 35.65 26.96 -37.52
C GLY A 681 35.09 25.97 -36.49
N ASN A 682 35.57 26.04 -35.25
CA ASN A 682 35.02 25.24 -34.15
C ASN A 682 33.58 25.64 -33.83
N ALA A 683 33.28 26.93 -33.76
CA ALA A 683 31.93 27.45 -33.55
C ALA A 683 30.96 26.92 -34.62
N MET A 684 31.34 27.01 -35.90
CA MET A 684 30.58 26.45 -37.01
C MET A 684 30.33 24.93 -36.83
N SER A 685 31.36 24.16 -36.45
CA SER A 685 31.22 22.72 -36.21
C SER A 685 30.24 22.41 -35.08
N ARG A 686 30.28 23.16 -33.97
CA ARG A 686 29.37 22.97 -32.83
C ARG A 686 27.93 23.37 -33.15
N THR A 687 27.73 24.41 -33.96
CA THR A 687 26.41 24.81 -34.44
C THR A 687 25.81 23.74 -35.37
N ASN A 688 26.62 23.13 -36.24
CA ASN A 688 26.16 22.02 -37.09
C ASN A 688 25.87 20.75 -36.28
N GLU A 689 26.71 20.43 -35.29
CA GLU A 689 26.44 19.33 -34.35
C GLU A 689 25.10 19.53 -33.61
N PHE A 690 24.78 20.77 -33.21
CA PHE A 690 23.45 21.08 -32.69
C PHE A 690 22.34 20.79 -33.69
N ALA A 691 22.49 21.23 -34.94
CA ALA A 691 21.49 21.02 -35.99
C ALA A 691 21.24 19.53 -36.25
N ASP A 692 22.30 18.72 -36.30
CA ASP A 692 22.21 17.26 -36.46
C ASP A 692 21.48 16.62 -35.28
N LEU A 693 21.86 16.93 -34.04
CA LEU A 693 21.21 16.39 -32.85
C LEU A 693 19.74 16.81 -32.75
N ALA A 694 19.42 18.06 -33.07
CA ALA A 694 18.05 18.55 -33.08
C ALA A 694 17.22 17.86 -34.19
N ASN A 695 17.84 17.57 -35.33
CA ASN A 695 17.22 16.81 -36.42
C ASN A 695 17.00 15.34 -36.05
N ASP A 696 17.93 14.69 -35.35
CA ASP A 696 17.77 13.31 -34.85
C ASP A 696 16.59 13.21 -33.88
N VAL A 697 16.47 14.17 -32.95
CA VAL A 697 15.34 14.26 -32.02
C VAL A 697 14.03 14.48 -32.79
N LEU A 698 14.06 15.33 -33.82
CA LEU A 698 12.90 15.56 -34.68
C LEU A 698 12.51 14.30 -35.48
N GLU A 699 13.48 13.55 -36.01
CA GLU A 699 13.25 12.30 -36.74
C GLU A 699 12.66 11.23 -35.81
N ALA A 700 13.17 11.12 -34.58
CA ALA A 700 12.63 10.22 -33.55
C ALA A 700 11.16 10.58 -33.21
N LEU A 701 10.85 11.86 -33.05
CA LEU A 701 9.49 12.33 -32.80
C LEU A 701 8.56 12.07 -33.99
N LEU A 702 9.01 12.30 -35.23
CA LEU A 702 8.22 12.05 -36.43
C LEU A 702 8.00 10.55 -36.68
N SER A 703 8.97 9.70 -36.31
CA SER A 703 8.89 8.25 -36.46
C SER A 703 7.88 7.60 -35.51
N GLN A 704 7.56 8.24 -34.37
CA GLN A 704 6.47 7.83 -33.47
C GLN A 704 5.05 8.09 -34.03
N ASN A 705 4.86 8.20 -35.35
CA ASN A 705 3.56 8.47 -35.98
C ASN A 705 2.77 7.21 -36.40
N GLY A 706 3.16 6.02 -35.94
CA GLY A 706 2.27 4.85 -36.01
C GLY A 706 1.06 5.07 -35.09
N GLU A 707 -0.17 4.91 -35.59
CA GLU A 707 -1.44 5.04 -34.88
C GLU A 707 -1.67 4.03 -33.72
N GLY A 708 -0.61 3.42 -33.18
CA GLY A 708 -0.61 2.67 -31.93
C GLY A 708 -0.13 3.56 -30.79
N GLY A 709 -1.07 4.14 -30.04
CA GLY A 709 -0.75 4.98 -28.88
C GLY A 709 0.01 4.22 -27.80
N GLY A 710 0.96 4.90 -27.15
CA GLY A 710 1.36 4.66 -25.75
C GLY A 710 1.63 3.20 -25.35
N GLY A 711 2.13 2.38 -26.28
CA GLY A 711 2.59 1.04 -25.99
C GLY A 711 3.96 1.12 -25.36
N GLU A 712 4.13 0.42 -24.23
CA GLU A 712 5.38 -0.16 -23.79
C GLU A 712 6.21 -0.55 -25.03
N PHE A 713 7.43 -0.05 -25.21
CA PHE A 713 8.30 -0.47 -26.32
C PHE A 713 8.35 -1.99 -26.27
N ASP A 714 7.64 -2.69 -27.15
CA ASP A 714 7.66 -4.13 -27.10
C ASP A 714 9.02 -4.59 -27.62
N LEU A 715 9.41 -5.82 -27.32
CA LEU A 715 10.62 -6.39 -27.90
C LEU A 715 10.60 -6.36 -29.43
N ASP A 716 9.42 -6.29 -30.05
CA ASP A 716 9.26 -6.08 -31.49
C ASP A 716 9.77 -4.70 -31.93
N ASP A 717 9.42 -3.63 -31.19
CA ASP A 717 9.89 -2.27 -31.46
C ASP A 717 11.40 -2.14 -31.23
N ILE A 718 11.90 -2.75 -30.15
CA ILE A 718 13.34 -2.81 -29.84
C ILE A 718 14.08 -3.59 -30.94
N SER A 719 13.49 -4.68 -31.43
CA SER A 719 14.04 -5.47 -32.56
C SER A 719 14.05 -4.65 -33.85
N GLU A 720 13.02 -3.88 -34.12
CA GLU A 720 12.94 -3.04 -35.31
C GLU A 720 13.97 -1.91 -35.28
N ASN A 721 14.11 -1.24 -34.12
CA ASN A 721 15.16 -0.26 -33.88
C ASN A 721 16.56 -0.86 -34.06
N GLN A 722 16.80 -2.06 -33.52
CA GLN A 722 18.07 -2.77 -33.70
C GLN A 722 18.31 -3.13 -35.17
N LYS A 723 17.28 -3.58 -35.91
CA LYS A 723 17.39 -3.88 -37.35
C LYS A 723 17.76 -2.64 -38.16
N ASN A 724 17.16 -1.50 -37.86
CA ASN A 724 17.47 -0.24 -38.52
C ASN A 724 18.90 0.20 -38.23
N LEU A 725 19.35 0.07 -36.97
CA LEU A 725 20.73 0.35 -36.59
C LEU A 725 21.73 -0.58 -37.29
N ASN A 726 21.41 -1.87 -37.43
CA ASN A 726 22.25 -2.83 -38.15
C ASN A 726 22.43 -2.42 -39.62
N ASN A 727 21.36 -1.96 -40.27
CA ASN A 727 21.40 -1.49 -41.66
C ASN A 727 22.22 -0.20 -41.80
N LYS A 728 22.04 0.76 -40.89
CA LYS A 728 22.82 2.01 -40.85
C LYS A 728 24.31 1.72 -40.65
N THR A 729 24.63 0.86 -39.69
CA THR A 729 26.02 0.45 -39.38
C THR A 729 26.66 -0.28 -40.56
N ALA A 730 25.93 -1.19 -41.22
CA ALA A 730 26.42 -1.90 -42.39
C ALA A 730 26.64 -1.00 -43.60
N SER A 731 25.73 -0.04 -43.84
CA SER A 731 25.85 0.94 -44.94
C SER A 731 27.06 1.85 -44.74
N GLU A 732 27.27 2.36 -43.52
CA GLU A 732 28.46 3.18 -43.21
C GLU A 732 29.76 2.37 -43.32
N LEU A 733 29.76 1.10 -42.93
CA LEU A 733 30.91 0.21 -43.15
C LEU A 733 31.18 -0.11 -44.62
N ASP A 734 30.14 -0.26 -45.44
CA ASP A 734 30.30 -0.54 -46.87
C ASP A 734 30.80 0.71 -47.62
N ASN A 735 30.33 1.89 -47.22
CA ASN A 735 30.88 3.18 -47.68
C ASN A 735 32.34 3.38 -47.26
N PHE A 736 32.74 2.80 -46.13
CA PHE A 736 34.13 2.77 -45.67
C PHE A 736 34.99 1.82 -46.53
N LEU A 737 34.51 0.61 -46.80
CA LEU A 737 35.24 -0.40 -47.58
C LEU A 737 35.34 -0.06 -49.07
N ASN A 738 34.38 0.68 -49.63
CA ASN A 738 34.34 1.05 -51.04
C ASN A 738 35.11 2.35 -51.39
N ASN A 739 35.64 3.09 -50.39
CA ASN A 739 36.40 4.33 -50.59
C ASN A 739 37.93 4.15 -50.45
N THR A 740 38.50 3.09 -51.03
CA THR A 740 39.95 2.83 -51.00
C THR A 740 40.76 3.47 -52.14
N SER A 741 40.43 4.69 -52.56
CA SER A 741 41.27 5.43 -53.52
C SER A 741 41.46 6.90 -53.11
N ASP A 742 42.66 7.22 -52.61
CA ASP A 742 43.26 8.56 -52.45
C ASP A 742 42.44 9.67 -51.74
N MET A 743 42.40 9.66 -50.39
CA MET A 743 42.41 10.89 -49.56
C MET A 743 42.47 10.55 -48.05
N ASN A 744 43.66 10.16 -47.57
CA ASN A 744 43.79 9.39 -46.32
C ASN A 744 44.12 10.18 -45.04
N GLN A 745 43.95 11.51 -44.97
CA GLN A 745 44.32 12.28 -43.75
C GLN A 745 43.32 13.33 -43.26
N ARG A 746 42.30 13.71 -44.05
CA ARG A 746 41.31 14.73 -43.64
C ARG A 746 39.92 14.17 -43.27
N LEU A 747 39.64 12.90 -43.56
CA LEU A 747 38.34 12.26 -43.26
C LEU A 747 38.30 11.48 -41.92
N GLN A 748 39.44 11.14 -41.32
CA GLN A 748 39.50 10.34 -40.07
C GLN A 748 38.81 11.01 -38.87
N GLY A 749 38.82 12.36 -38.78
CA GLY A 749 38.18 13.08 -37.68
C GLY A 749 36.65 13.06 -37.73
N LYS A 750 36.06 13.30 -38.91
CA LYS A 750 34.60 13.27 -39.10
C LYS A 750 34.03 11.85 -39.10
N GLN A 751 34.84 10.83 -39.43
CA GLN A 751 34.45 9.42 -39.38
C GLN A 751 34.34 8.87 -37.96
N GLY A 752 35.27 9.23 -37.07
CA GLY A 752 35.22 8.79 -35.67
C GLY A 752 33.97 9.28 -34.92
N ASP A 753 33.45 10.45 -35.28
CA ASP A 753 32.25 11.00 -34.64
C ASP A 753 30.97 10.33 -35.12
N ARG A 754 30.88 9.88 -36.39
CA ARG A 754 29.75 9.05 -36.87
C ARG A 754 29.72 7.68 -36.20
N MET A 755 30.88 7.06 -35.99
CA MET A 755 30.95 5.79 -35.25
C MET A 755 30.53 5.98 -33.79
N LYS A 756 30.94 7.06 -33.12
CA LYS A 756 30.44 7.40 -31.79
C LYS A 756 28.92 7.62 -31.76
N GLN A 757 28.33 8.22 -32.79
CA GLN A 757 26.88 8.35 -32.92
C GLN A 757 26.19 6.99 -33.02
N LEU A 758 26.71 6.07 -33.84
CA LEU A 758 26.18 4.70 -33.94
C LEU A 758 26.31 3.94 -32.60
N ALA A 759 27.40 4.14 -31.88
CA ALA A 759 27.58 3.56 -30.54
C ALA A 759 26.60 4.16 -29.52
N ALA A 760 26.34 5.47 -29.58
CA ALA A 760 25.33 6.12 -28.74
C ALA A 760 23.91 5.60 -29.04
N GLN A 761 23.57 5.42 -30.33
CA GLN A 761 22.31 4.79 -30.74
C GLN A 761 22.21 3.35 -30.24
N GLN A 762 23.30 2.57 -30.29
CA GLN A 762 23.35 1.22 -29.74
C GLN A 762 23.09 1.20 -28.22
N ARG A 763 23.59 2.19 -27.46
CA ARG A 763 23.31 2.33 -26.03
C ARG A 763 21.90 2.82 -25.72
N MET A 764 21.29 3.64 -26.58
CA MET A 764 19.88 4.00 -26.42
C MET A 764 18.97 2.77 -26.54
N ILE A 765 19.21 1.91 -27.54
CA ILE A 765 18.46 0.65 -27.71
C ILE A 765 18.68 -0.27 -26.51
N GLN A 766 19.91 -0.31 -25.98
CA GLN A 766 20.21 -1.04 -24.74
C GLN A 766 19.42 -0.51 -23.54
N GLN A 767 19.30 0.81 -23.38
CA GLN A 767 18.52 1.41 -22.31
C GLN A 767 17.03 1.09 -22.44
N GLN A 768 16.47 1.14 -23.66
CA GLN A 768 15.09 0.69 -23.93
C GLN A 768 14.89 -0.76 -23.50
N LEU A 769 15.84 -1.65 -23.82
CA LEU A 769 15.81 -3.04 -23.40
C LEU A 769 15.92 -3.21 -21.88
N GLN A 770 16.72 -2.40 -21.21
CA GLN A 770 16.82 -2.42 -19.73
C GLN A 770 15.55 -1.92 -19.05
N GLN A 771 14.89 -0.90 -19.60
CA GLN A 771 13.60 -0.42 -19.12
C GLN A 771 12.51 -1.48 -19.31
N TYR A 772 12.44 -2.12 -20.48
CA TYR A 772 11.53 -3.24 -20.73
C TYR A 772 11.82 -4.44 -19.82
N LYS A 773 13.09 -4.77 -19.59
CA LYS A 773 13.50 -5.81 -18.64
C LYS A 773 12.99 -5.51 -17.22
N GLN A 774 13.07 -4.25 -16.78
CA GLN A 774 12.57 -3.83 -15.47
C GLN A 774 11.05 -3.97 -15.34
N SER A 775 10.28 -3.74 -16.40
CA SER A 775 8.82 -3.96 -16.40
C SER A 775 8.46 -5.46 -16.33
N GLN A 776 9.29 -6.33 -16.92
CA GLN A 776 9.10 -7.78 -16.92
C GLN A 776 9.53 -8.46 -15.61
N LEU A 777 10.52 -7.89 -14.90
CA LEU A 777 10.91 -8.31 -13.54
C LEU A 777 9.71 -8.29 -12.57
N SER A 778 8.86 -7.26 -12.68
CA SER A 778 7.64 -7.13 -11.87
C SER A 778 6.55 -8.16 -12.20
N LYS A 779 6.65 -8.84 -13.35
CA LYS A 779 5.71 -9.86 -13.82
C LYS A 779 6.18 -11.31 -13.56
N GLY A 780 7.34 -11.51 -12.91
CA GLY A 780 7.84 -12.84 -12.52
C GLY A 780 8.57 -13.63 -13.62
N ASN A 781 8.87 -13.03 -14.77
CA ASN A 781 9.47 -13.70 -15.94
C ASN A 781 11.01 -13.83 -15.86
N GLN A 782 11.53 -14.59 -14.89
CA GLN A 782 12.99 -14.68 -14.62
C GLN A 782 13.83 -15.16 -15.80
N ASN A 783 13.40 -16.18 -16.55
CA ASN A 783 14.17 -16.73 -17.68
C ASN A 783 14.31 -15.73 -18.83
N THR A 784 13.25 -14.97 -19.10
CA THR A 784 13.24 -13.97 -20.18
C THR A 784 14.06 -12.74 -19.78
N VAL A 785 13.99 -12.34 -18.51
CA VAL A 785 14.82 -11.28 -17.92
C VAL A 785 16.32 -11.61 -18.02
N GLU A 786 16.72 -12.85 -17.73
CA GLU A 786 18.12 -13.28 -17.84
C GLU A 786 18.62 -13.27 -19.30
N GLN A 787 17.76 -13.62 -20.27
CA GLN A 787 18.07 -13.49 -21.69
C GLN A 787 18.24 -12.03 -22.12
N MET A 788 17.38 -11.13 -21.63
CA MET A 788 17.48 -9.69 -21.89
C MET A 788 18.75 -9.08 -21.29
N GLU A 789 19.21 -9.55 -20.13
CA GLU A 789 20.47 -9.12 -19.53
C GLU A 789 21.65 -9.42 -20.45
N LYS A 790 21.72 -10.66 -20.95
CA LYS A 790 22.79 -11.09 -21.88
C LYS A 790 22.75 -10.28 -23.18
N ILE A 791 21.57 -9.99 -23.70
CA ILE A 791 21.40 -9.13 -24.88
C ILE A 791 21.89 -7.70 -24.57
N ALA A 792 21.58 -7.15 -23.41
CA ALA A 792 22.01 -5.81 -23.01
C ALA A 792 23.54 -5.72 -22.81
N GLU A 793 24.18 -6.77 -22.29
CA GLU A 793 25.65 -6.88 -22.21
C GLU A 793 26.30 -6.95 -23.60
N ASP A 794 25.72 -7.73 -24.51
CA ASP A 794 26.18 -7.82 -25.90
C ASP A 794 26.04 -6.46 -26.62
N MET A 795 24.97 -5.71 -26.35
CA MET A 795 24.75 -4.36 -26.88
C MET A 795 25.81 -3.37 -26.38
N GLU A 796 26.16 -3.39 -25.10
CA GLU A 796 27.23 -2.53 -24.55
C GLU A 796 28.59 -2.90 -25.12
N THR A 797 28.88 -4.20 -25.22
CA THR A 797 30.14 -4.69 -25.81
C THR A 797 30.23 -4.28 -27.29
N THR A 798 29.09 -4.31 -28.00
CA THR A 798 28.99 -3.86 -29.39
C THR A 798 29.19 -2.35 -29.50
N ALA A 799 28.58 -1.55 -28.62
CA ALA A 799 28.78 -0.10 -28.58
C ALA A 799 30.25 0.27 -28.33
N GLN A 800 30.92 -0.40 -27.38
CA GLN A 800 32.36 -0.24 -27.16
C GLN A 800 33.21 -0.69 -28.35
N GLY A 801 32.77 -1.72 -29.08
CA GLY A 801 33.43 -2.17 -30.31
C GLY A 801 33.34 -1.14 -31.43
N ILE A 802 32.17 -0.51 -31.59
CA ILE A 802 31.92 0.59 -32.53
C ILE A 802 32.79 1.81 -32.18
N GLU A 803 32.96 2.15 -30.90
CA GLU A 803 33.80 3.28 -30.48
C GLU A 803 35.31 3.05 -30.63
N ARG A 804 35.77 1.81 -30.52
CA ARG A 804 37.20 1.44 -30.49
C ARG A 804 37.76 1.04 -31.85
N ASP A 805 36.94 1.07 -32.90
CA ASP A 805 37.31 0.80 -34.30
C ASP A 805 38.04 -0.56 -34.49
N LYS A 806 37.63 -1.57 -33.72
CA LYS A 806 38.23 -2.92 -33.76
C LYS A 806 37.21 -3.94 -34.24
N GLY A 807 37.41 -4.42 -35.47
CA GLY A 807 36.70 -5.60 -36.00
C GLY A 807 35.39 -5.27 -36.72
N GLU A 808 35.47 -4.46 -37.78
CA GLU A 808 34.37 -4.04 -38.67
C GLU A 808 33.36 -5.16 -39.03
N ARG A 809 33.85 -6.31 -39.48
CA ARG A 809 32.97 -7.46 -39.83
C ARG A 809 32.35 -8.15 -38.62
N GLU A 810 32.98 -8.04 -37.46
CA GLU A 810 32.54 -8.66 -36.21
C GLU A 810 31.42 -7.84 -35.55
N ILE A 811 31.46 -6.50 -35.66
CA ILE A 811 30.42 -5.58 -35.18
C ILE A 811 29.08 -5.88 -35.86
N VAL A 812 29.05 -5.92 -37.20
CA VAL A 812 27.83 -6.20 -37.97
C VAL A 812 27.30 -7.61 -37.68
N LYS A 813 28.20 -8.56 -37.43
CA LYS A 813 27.81 -9.93 -37.04
C LYS A 813 27.16 -9.95 -35.66
N ARG A 814 27.75 -9.31 -34.65
CA ARG A 814 27.18 -9.20 -33.30
C ARG A 814 25.84 -8.48 -33.30
N GLN A 815 25.73 -7.39 -34.04
CA GLN A 815 24.48 -6.66 -34.28
C GLN A 815 23.36 -7.56 -34.85
N LYS A 816 23.68 -8.44 -35.81
CA LYS A 816 22.74 -9.44 -36.35
C LYS A 816 22.38 -10.52 -35.32
N GLU A 817 23.33 -10.95 -34.49
CA GLU A 817 23.10 -11.91 -33.41
C GLU A 817 22.20 -11.31 -32.31
N ILE A 818 22.43 -10.07 -31.90
CA ILE A 818 21.58 -9.29 -30.98
C ILE A 818 20.14 -9.24 -31.51
N LEU A 819 19.97 -8.86 -32.77
CA LEU A 819 18.65 -8.82 -33.41
C LEU A 819 17.97 -10.20 -33.41
N SER A 820 18.70 -11.26 -33.72
CA SER A 820 18.14 -12.62 -33.70
C SER A 820 17.72 -13.05 -32.29
N ARG A 821 18.46 -12.66 -31.25
CA ARG A 821 18.13 -12.97 -29.85
C ARG A 821 16.93 -12.17 -29.36
N LEU A 822 16.81 -10.90 -29.75
CA LEU A 822 15.63 -10.07 -29.46
C LEU A 822 14.35 -10.68 -30.07
N LEU A 823 14.41 -11.08 -31.35
CA LEU A 823 13.28 -11.72 -32.03
C LEU A 823 12.89 -13.07 -31.39
N ASN A 824 13.87 -13.82 -30.87
CA ASN A 824 13.61 -15.07 -30.15
C ASN A 824 12.99 -14.81 -28.76
N ALA A 825 13.46 -13.79 -28.04
CA ALA A 825 12.89 -13.38 -26.75
C ALA A 825 11.43 -12.93 -26.93
N SER A 826 11.13 -12.15 -27.96
CA SER A 826 9.76 -11.73 -28.32
C SER A 826 8.85 -12.94 -28.56
N ARG A 827 9.30 -13.91 -29.38
CA ARG A 827 8.54 -15.14 -29.65
C ARG A 827 8.33 -15.99 -28.40
N SER A 828 9.31 -16.04 -27.49
CA SER A 828 9.21 -16.81 -26.25
C SER A 828 8.18 -16.20 -25.30
N LEU A 829 8.15 -14.88 -25.16
CA LEU A 829 7.15 -14.17 -24.35
C LEU A 829 5.74 -14.37 -24.88
N LYS A 830 5.53 -14.21 -26.19
CA LYS A 830 4.21 -14.43 -26.82
C LYS A 830 3.71 -15.85 -26.64
N LYS A 831 4.62 -16.82 -26.52
CA LYS A 831 4.27 -18.23 -26.27
C LYS A 831 3.90 -18.48 -24.81
N GLN A 832 4.62 -17.88 -23.86
CA GLN A 832 4.29 -17.95 -22.43
C GLN A 832 2.96 -17.26 -22.10
N GLU A 833 2.65 -16.09 -22.68
CA GLU A 833 1.36 -15.40 -22.48
C GLU A 833 0.16 -16.23 -23.00
N GLN A 834 0.39 -17.11 -23.99
CA GLN A 834 -0.61 -18.05 -24.48
C GLN A 834 -0.75 -19.29 -23.60
N ASP A 835 0.33 -19.74 -22.96
CA ASP A 835 0.35 -20.88 -22.04
C ASP A 835 -0.24 -20.49 -20.65
N GLU A 836 0.01 -19.27 -20.14
CA GLU A 836 -0.62 -18.75 -18.90
C GLU A 836 -2.14 -18.57 -19.03
N ARG A 837 -2.65 -18.31 -20.25
CA ARG A 837 -4.10 -18.32 -20.53
C ARG A 837 -4.71 -19.72 -20.53
N ARG A 838 -3.90 -20.79 -20.49
CA ARG A 838 -4.33 -22.20 -20.45
C ARG A 838 -4.05 -22.91 -19.11
N GLU A 839 -3.14 -22.40 -18.27
CA GLU A 839 -2.83 -22.96 -16.95
C GLU A 839 -3.38 -22.08 -15.81
N SER A 840 -4.66 -22.19 -15.53
CA SER A 840 -5.26 -21.75 -14.26
C SER A 840 -5.78 -22.97 -13.50
N GLU A 841 -4.86 -23.65 -12.79
CA GLU A 841 -5.08 -24.32 -11.49
C GLU A 841 -3.87 -25.19 -11.07
N ALA A 842 -3.07 -24.74 -10.09
CA ALA A 842 -2.38 -25.59 -9.11
C ALA A 842 -1.83 -24.76 -7.90
N PRO A 843 -1.65 -25.35 -6.69
CA PRO A 843 -1.63 -24.60 -5.43
C PRO A 843 -0.24 -24.33 -4.80
N LYS A 844 -0.20 -23.15 -4.13
CA LYS A 844 0.68 -22.55 -3.09
C LYS A 844 1.98 -23.25 -2.61
N GLN A 845 3.03 -22.45 -2.49
CA GLN A 845 4.09 -22.58 -1.47
C GLN A 845 4.05 -21.41 -0.47
N THR A 846 4.02 -21.76 0.82
CA THR A 846 3.90 -20.86 1.98
C THR A 846 5.28 -20.32 2.38
N GLN A 847 5.45 -19.00 2.47
CA GLN A 847 6.63 -18.39 3.10
C GLN A 847 6.35 -18.10 4.59
N LEU A 848 7.29 -18.53 5.44
CA LEU A 848 7.32 -18.29 6.88
C LEU A 848 7.63 -16.81 7.18
N LEU A 849 6.78 -16.15 7.96
CA LEU A 849 7.05 -14.84 8.55
C LEU A 849 7.80 -14.97 9.88
N SER A 850 8.89 -14.22 10.00
CA SER A 850 9.74 -14.06 11.18
C SER A 850 9.07 -13.24 12.30
N SER A 851 9.27 -13.66 13.56
CA SER A 851 8.73 -13.02 14.78
C SER A 851 9.47 -11.72 15.16
N PRO A 852 8.75 -10.62 15.46
CA PRO A 852 9.34 -9.42 16.07
C PRO A 852 9.63 -9.58 17.57
N LYS A 853 10.83 -9.14 17.96
CA LYS A 853 11.28 -8.91 19.34
C LYS A 853 10.62 -7.64 19.89
N GLU A 854 9.65 -7.75 20.80
CA GLU A 854 9.33 -6.69 21.77
C GLU A 854 8.33 -7.19 22.82
N MET A 855 8.84 -7.72 23.93
CA MET A 855 8.06 -7.97 25.16
C MET A 855 8.97 -7.80 26.38
N MET A 856 9.20 -6.57 26.84
CA MET A 856 9.82 -6.32 28.15
C MET A 856 9.30 -5.05 28.84
N ILE A 857 7.98 -4.84 28.93
CA ILE A 857 7.40 -3.94 29.93
C ILE A 857 6.05 -4.50 30.39
N GLN A 858 6.02 -5.59 31.17
CA GLN A 858 4.75 -6.02 31.82
C GLN A 858 4.87 -7.01 32.99
N GLN A 859 6.06 -7.23 33.56
CA GLN A 859 6.20 -8.22 34.66
C GLN A 859 5.95 -7.66 36.07
N ARG A 860 5.97 -6.33 36.28
CA ARG A 860 5.76 -5.74 37.63
C ARG A 860 4.29 -5.68 38.07
N SER A 861 3.32 -5.74 37.15
CA SER A 861 1.88 -5.64 37.49
C SER A 861 1.25 -6.96 37.97
N LYS A 862 1.82 -8.11 37.61
CA LYS A 862 1.23 -9.44 37.89
C LYS A 862 1.26 -9.82 39.38
N LEU A 863 2.32 -9.46 40.11
CA LEU A 863 2.43 -9.79 41.54
C LEU A 863 1.41 -9.03 42.39
N GLN A 864 1.17 -7.75 42.06
CA GLN A 864 0.16 -6.94 42.74
C GLN A 864 -1.26 -7.41 42.42
N GLN A 865 -1.55 -7.78 41.16
CA GLN A 865 -2.86 -8.32 40.77
C GLN A 865 -3.17 -9.66 41.44
N ILE A 866 -2.18 -10.55 41.58
CA ILE A 866 -2.36 -11.86 42.24
C ILE A 866 -2.54 -11.68 43.75
N MET A 867 -1.78 -10.78 44.39
CA MET A 867 -1.92 -10.49 45.83
C MET A 867 -3.28 -9.87 46.18
N SER A 868 -3.85 -9.07 45.28
CA SER A 868 -5.20 -8.53 45.45
C SER A 868 -6.27 -9.63 45.32
N ARG A 869 -6.14 -10.54 44.35
CA ARG A 869 -7.07 -11.68 44.18
C ARG A 869 -7.02 -12.66 45.36
N ILE A 870 -5.86 -12.91 45.96
CA ILE A 870 -5.73 -13.83 47.11
C ILE A 870 -6.54 -13.35 48.33
N LYS A 871 -6.71 -12.04 48.52
CA LYS A 871 -7.56 -11.48 49.58
C LYS A 871 -9.06 -11.68 49.35
N GLU A 872 -9.51 -11.81 48.10
CA GLU A 872 -10.92 -12.07 47.76
C GLU A 872 -11.33 -13.53 47.96
N TYR A 873 -10.40 -14.48 47.84
CA TYR A 873 -10.68 -15.93 47.94
C TYR A 873 -10.54 -16.51 49.36
N GLY A 874 -10.17 -15.72 50.37
CA GLY A 874 -10.25 -16.11 51.79
C GLY A 874 -9.35 -17.29 52.21
N TYR A 875 -8.11 -17.37 51.71
CA TYR A 875 -7.16 -18.43 52.09
C TYR A 875 -6.71 -18.32 53.56
N SER A 876 -6.32 -19.44 54.18
CA SER A 876 -5.75 -19.45 55.53
C SER A 876 -4.37 -18.78 55.59
N GLU A 877 -4.03 -18.16 56.73
CA GLU A 877 -2.82 -17.36 56.91
C GLU A 877 -1.52 -18.15 56.66
N SER A 878 -1.56 -19.47 56.85
CA SER A 878 -0.46 -20.41 56.55
C SER A 878 -0.26 -20.63 55.04
N TYR A 879 -1.33 -20.68 54.24
CA TYR A 879 -1.25 -20.80 52.78
C TYR A 879 -0.79 -19.50 52.13
N GLU A 880 -1.21 -18.34 52.64
CA GLU A 880 -0.77 -17.04 52.13
C GLU A 880 0.75 -16.85 52.31
N LYS A 881 1.31 -17.29 53.44
CA LYS A 881 2.77 -17.28 53.69
C LYS A 881 3.52 -18.18 52.70
N LEU A 882 2.95 -19.34 52.35
CA LEU A 882 3.54 -20.29 51.41
C LEU A 882 3.55 -19.74 49.98
N ILE A 883 2.46 -19.12 49.54
CA ILE A 883 2.37 -18.46 48.23
C ILE A 883 3.35 -17.29 48.14
N ARG A 884 3.43 -16.45 49.18
CA ARG A 884 4.42 -15.36 49.23
C ARG A 884 5.85 -15.88 49.15
N SER A 885 6.15 -17.00 49.83
CA SER A 885 7.49 -17.60 49.79
C SER A 885 7.85 -18.16 48.40
N TYR A 886 6.90 -18.82 47.73
CA TYR A 886 7.07 -19.39 46.40
C TYR A 886 7.37 -18.32 45.34
N TYR A 887 6.61 -17.22 45.33
CA TYR A 887 6.82 -16.14 44.37
C TYR A 887 8.10 -15.34 44.66
N ARG A 888 8.51 -15.22 45.92
CA ARG A 888 9.79 -14.57 46.29
C ARG A 888 10.99 -15.38 45.80
N ILE A 889 10.89 -16.72 45.83
CA ILE A 889 11.90 -17.63 45.27
C ILE A 889 11.95 -17.54 43.75
N LEU A 890 10.80 -17.45 43.07
CA LEU A 890 10.73 -17.24 41.62
C LEU A 890 11.34 -15.91 41.18
N GLU A 891 11.12 -14.85 41.96
CA GLU A 891 11.68 -13.51 41.68
C GLU A 891 13.20 -13.43 41.96
N GLN A 892 13.71 -14.24 42.90
CA GLN A 892 15.16 -14.41 43.10
C GLN A 892 15.79 -15.25 41.99
N LYS A 893 15.15 -16.36 41.58
CA LYS A 893 15.63 -17.17 40.46
C LYS A 893 15.66 -16.39 39.15
N SER A 894 14.65 -15.56 38.86
CA SER A 894 14.65 -14.74 37.64
C SER A 894 15.76 -13.67 37.62
N LYS A 895 16.20 -13.19 38.79
CA LYS A 895 17.37 -12.30 38.91
C LYS A 895 18.71 -13.03 38.81
N GLU A 896 18.78 -14.31 39.20
CA GLU A 896 19.98 -15.13 39.04
C GLU A 896 20.21 -15.55 37.58
N THR A 897 19.15 -15.73 36.78
CA THR A 897 19.27 -16.01 35.33
C THR A 897 19.64 -14.79 34.49
N LEU A 898 19.78 -13.61 35.11
CA LEU A 898 20.09 -12.32 34.48
C LEU A 898 21.48 -11.78 34.86
N ARG A 899 22.34 -12.62 35.47
CA ARG A 899 23.77 -12.35 35.70
C ARG A 899 24.67 -13.19 34.80
#